data_AF-A0AAV9Y364-F1
#
_entry.id   AF-A0AAV9Y364-F1
#
_cell.length_a   1.000
_cell.length_b   1.000
_cell.length_c   1.000
_cell.angle_alpha   90.00
_cell.angle_beta   90.00
_cell.angle_gamma   90.00
#
_symmetry.space_group_name_H-M   'P 1'
#
loop_
_entity.id
_entity.type
_entity.pdbx_description
1 polymer ?
#
loop_
_entity_poly.entity_id
_entity_poly.type
_entity_poly.pdbx_seq_one_letter_code
_entity_poly.pdbx_strand_id
1 'polypeptide(L)'
;MKYDDEDLYISDEDEQINRIGDVPLHWYDEFDHQGYTIDGERLKKYLNRSDSELQKLLSSTDPDSWRTIYDQKNQTAVKLTDEDLDIIRRISSQKYANPEFNAEKFHYENDNIEDKLFPVTNRPIPKRWFVPSRWEAKKITHLVKLIRLKILRPIKKTEPEVYDIWEDSILNTNIEDVTSKGPPHIPAPKMELPAHEHSYNPPEEYLLDENEIEKLKDEYDEDAFVPCKYDCLRRVPVYSKLIKERFDRCLDLYLCPRAIKMRMNVDPESILPPPIDTNDLKPYPTTVRMRYDLENKTNDNITISVSLNGLWLSVGHGNILTIYEVSTSRMVFNLNISELFKDIISSSEFNNKITVLSFHPYLPILACGYDEYLLIFVLKLPNITISYQELSTNDESEIDSTDMDKKYNNDPQKDYEHSCNLFNDIQIINDELDNVNLLSWNQIKVNSSRHNLEFKSINNIIIIKHQSTIKCLSWHNKGGYLVVVSPRSVSPSQRVVIHSINRCSSITAFKKLNGMVKSAQFHNINPWLVVATQKCVRIIDLTSNKTNNNKLGNQSTNKKLVKKLIGVDDPTCISIDPTGKHIFVGQSNGRVAWYDLDLSNTPYKLLRYSDSSIKQVQFHLNKSMIFTANKNGNINIFHSRMPSDIMSDPVFIPLKLIREEFSTVTSAVWHPKQPWIFSSGVNKQGKSSLVLLG
;
A
#
# COMPACT_ATOMS: atom_id res chain seq x y z
N MET A 1 35.50 -8.42 95.44
CA MET A 1 34.95 -9.76 95.78
C MET A 1 34.68 -10.44 94.44
N LYS A 2 35.40 -11.46 93.98
CA LYS A 2 36.54 -12.23 94.48
C LYS A 2 37.72 -11.99 93.53
N TYR A 3 38.94 -12.03 94.07
CA TYR A 3 40.13 -12.30 93.27
C TYR A 3 40.09 -13.80 92.99
N ASP A 4 39.97 -14.19 91.73
CA ASP A 4 40.30 -15.53 91.27
C ASP A 4 41.52 -15.36 90.34
N ASP A 5 42.67 -15.56 90.96
CA ASP A 5 43.94 -16.10 90.46
C ASP A 5 44.45 -15.70 89.05
N GLU A 6 45.46 -14.83 89.09
CA GLU A 6 46.58 -14.87 88.16
C GLU A 6 47.32 -16.21 88.34
N ASP A 7 47.23 -17.08 87.34
CA ASP A 7 48.25 -18.09 87.07
C ASP A 7 48.21 -18.51 85.58
N LEU A 8 49.41 -18.47 84.97
CA LEU A 8 49.83 -19.16 83.73
C LEU A 8 49.38 -18.50 82.40
N TYR A 9 50.15 -17.58 81.79
CA TYR A 9 51.40 -17.87 81.06
C TYR A 9 51.56 -19.34 80.68
N ILE A 10 51.44 -19.65 79.38
CA ILE A 10 52.41 -20.36 78.52
C ILE A 10 51.68 -20.66 77.21
N SER A 11 52.03 -19.96 76.13
CA SER A 11 51.65 -20.32 74.75
C SER A 11 52.93 -20.47 73.93
N ASP A 12 53.84 -21.27 74.44
CA ASP A 12 55.06 -21.76 73.78
C ASP A 12 55.30 -23.25 74.15
N GLU A 13 54.23 -23.99 74.52
CA GLU A 13 54.30 -25.36 75.07
C GLU A 13 54.11 -26.48 74.04
N ASP A 14 54.32 -26.21 72.76
CA ASP A 14 54.68 -27.30 71.85
C ASP A 14 56.20 -27.47 71.92
N GLU A 15 56.66 -28.42 72.75
CA GLU A 15 58.07 -28.77 72.85
C GLU A 15 58.60 -29.11 71.45
N GLN A 16 59.40 -28.20 70.87
CA GLN A 16 60.12 -28.45 69.64
C GLN A 16 61.09 -29.62 69.86
N ILE A 17 60.68 -30.80 69.39
CA ILE A 17 61.46 -32.03 69.47
C ILE A 17 62.80 -31.84 68.73
N ASN A 18 62.77 -31.14 67.58
CA ASN A 18 63.95 -30.88 66.76
C ASN A 18 64.44 -29.42 66.87
N ARG A 19 65.69 -29.22 67.34
CA ARG A 19 66.26 -27.88 67.65
C ARG A 19 67.28 -27.35 66.63
N ILE A 20 67.17 -27.75 65.37
CA ILE A 20 68.12 -27.38 64.28
C ILE A 20 68.14 -25.87 63.95
N GLY A 21 67.27 -25.05 64.54
CA GLY A 21 67.16 -23.63 64.18
C GLY A 21 66.67 -23.43 62.74
N ASP A 22 67.07 -22.33 62.10
CA ASP A 22 66.70 -22.00 60.72
C ASP A 22 67.83 -22.35 59.73
N VAL A 23 68.25 -23.61 59.77
CA VAL A 23 69.28 -24.16 58.88
C VAL A 23 68.60 -24.85 57.68
N PRO A 24 69.14 -24.72 56.46
CA PRO A 24 68.60 -25.41 55.29
C PRO A 24 68.55 -26.93 55.48
N LEU A 25 67.34 -27.51 55.39
CA LEU A 25 67.12 -28.94 55.68
C LEU A 25 67.87 -29.89 54.74
N HIS A 26 68.18 -29.45 53.51
CA HIS A 26 68.94 -30.24 52.54
C HIS A 26 70.35 -30.59 53.02
N TRP A 27 70.94 -29.86 53.98
CA TRP A 27 72.23 -30.25 54.58
C TRP A 27 72.20 -31.59 55.29
N TYR A 28 71.01 -32.00 55.75
CA TYR A 28 70.83 -33.31 56.36
C TYR A 28 70.55 -34.40 55.32
N ASP A 29 70.38 -34.11 54.03
CA ASP A 29 69.94 -35.10 53.03
C ASP A 29 70.91 -36.26 52.80
N GLU A 30 72.21 -36.03 53.02
CA GLU A 30 73.25 -37.06 52.98
C GLU A 30 73.34 -37.86 54.29
N PHE A 31 72.67 -37.43 55.36
CA PHE A 31 72.73 -38.02 56.69
C PHE A 31 71.44 -38.77 57.05
N ASP A 32 71.58 -39.89 57.78
CA ASP A 32 70.46 -40.74 58.22
C ASP A 32 69.60 -40.13 59.35
N HIS A 33 69.97 -38.94 59.85
CA HIS A 33 69.29 -38.24 60.93
C HIS A 33 69.04 -36.79 60.53
N GLN A 34 67.98 -36.19 61.07
CA GLN A 34 67.67 -34.78 60.93
C GLN A 34 67.71 -34.14 62.31
N GLY A 35 68.88 -33.65 62.71
CA GLY A 35 69.09 -32.96 63.98
C GLY A 35 69.13 -33.85 65.21
N TYR A 36 68.98 -33.20 66.36
CA TYR A 36 69.18 -33.78 67.68
C TYR A 36 68.12 -33.26 68.66
N THR A 37 67.76 -34.09 69.64
CA THR A 37 66.94 -33.67 70.79
C THR A 37 67.75 -32.82 71.77
N ILE A 38 67.10 -32.24 72.78
CA ILE A 38 67.77 -31.44 73.83
C ILE A 38 68.86 -32.23 74.57
N ASP A 39 68.65 -33.55 74.74
CA ASP A 39 69.60 -34.45 75.40
C ASP A 39 70.73 -34.93 74.49
N GLY A 40 70.75 -34.48 73.22
CA GLY A 40 71.80 -34.81 72.25
C GLY A 40 71.62 -36.16 71.55
N GLU A 41 70.44 -36.77 71.62
CA GLU A 41 70.15 -37.99 70.87
C GLU A 41 69.84 -37.68 69.39
N ARG A 42 70.30 -38.55 68.48
CA ARG A 42 70.10 -38.37 67.03
C ARG A 42 68.65 -38.64 66.65
N LEU A 43 67.97 -37.63 66.10
CA LEU A 43 66.63 -37.79 65.52
C LEU A 43 66.71 -38.46 64.15
N LYS A 44 66.53 -39.77 64.11
CA LYS A 44 66.61 -40.55 62.86
C LYS A 44 65.54 -40.06 61.88
N LYS A 45 65.95 -39.93 60.61
CA LYS A 45 64.97 -39.72 59.54
C LYS A 45 64.13 -40.98 59.42
N TYR A 46 62.81 -40.85 59.51
CA TYR A 46 61.95 -41.96 59.09
C TYR A 46 62.12 -42.11 57.57
N LEU A 47 62.73 -43.21 57.15
CA LEU A 47 62.97 -43.54 55.75
C LEU A 47 61.64 -43.84 55.05
N ASN A 48 60.90 -42.80 54.64
CA ASN A 48 59.84 -42.92 53.64
C ASN A 48 60.30 -42.34 52.29
N ARG A 49 61.61 -42.45 52.00
CA ARG A 49 62.19 -42.07 50.69
C ARG A 49 62.00 -43.14 49.62
N SER A 50 61.21 -44.19 49.90
CA SER A 50 60.73 -45.16 48.92
C SER A 50 59.21 -45.30 48.86
N ASP A 51 58.43 -44.32 49.33
CA ASP A 51 56.95 -44.33 49.15
C ASP A 51 56.28 -42.94 49.00
N SER A 52 57.06 -41.89 48.71
CA SER A 52 56.54 -40.51 48.68
C SER A 52 55.52 -40.22 47.57
N GLU A 53 55.44 -41.03 46.51
CA GLU A 53 54.39 -40.92 45.48
C GLU A 53 53.15 -41.76 45.83
N LEU A 54 53.32 -42.96 46.37
CA LEU A 54 52.21 -43.84 46.77
C LEU A 54 51.48 -43.32 48.00
N GLN A 55 52.19 -42.82 49.02
CA GLN A 55 51.59 -42.24 50.21
C GLN A 55 50.90 -40.89 49.93
N LYS A 56 51.37 -40.16 48.91
CA LYS A 56 50.69 -38.96 48.39
C LYS A 56 49.42 -39.30 47.61
N LEU A 57 49.41 -40.42 46.89
CA LEU A 57 48.21 -41.00 46.28
C LEU A 57 47.21 -41.49 47.35
N LEU A 58 47.70 -42.18 48.38
CA LEU A 58 46.87 -42.71 49.45
C LEU A 58 46.24 -41.58 50.27
N SER A 59 47.03 -40.56 50.63
CA SER A 59 46.51 -39.35 51.27
C SER A 59 45.57 -38.55 50.37
N SER A 60 45.70 -38.59 49.04
CA SER A 60 44.69 -37.98 48.15
C SER A 60 43.32 -38.67 48.22
N THR A 61 43.25 -39.89 48.77
CA THR A 61 42.01 -40.67 48.86
C THR A 61 41.23 -40.38 50.15
N ASP A 62 41.92 -39.92 51.21
CA ASP A 62 41.29 -39.57 52.48
C ASP A 62 40.60 -38.18 52.42
N PRO A 63 39.33 -38.06 52.85
CA PRO A 63 38.58 -36.80 52.73
C PRO A 63 39.13 -35.66 53.60
N ASP A 64 39.89 -35.98 54.64
CA ASP A 64 40.49 -35.02 55.57
C ASP A 64 41.94 -34.64 55.23
N SER A 65 42.45 -35.08 54.09
CA SER A 65 43.82 -34.80 53.62
C SER A 65 44.12 -33.30 53.51
N TRP A 66 43.14 -32.51 53.11
CA TRP A 66 43.27 -31.05 53.04
C TRP A 66 43.39 -30.37 54.42
N ARG A 67 43.05 -31.08 55.51
CA ARG A 67 43.23 -30.60 56.90
C ARG A 67 44.58 -31.00 57.49
N THR A 68 45.30 -31.93 56.86
CA THR A 68 46.60 -32.41 57.35
C THR A 68 47.75 -31.61 56.75
N ILE A 69 48.60 -31.04 57.60
CA ILE A 69 49.81 -30.30 57.23
C ILE A 69 51.01 -31.14 57.66
N TYR A 70 51.99 -31.28 56.76
CA TYR A 70 53.22 -32.00 57.06
C TYR A 70 54.28 -31.06 57.60
N ASP A 71 54.69 -31.27 58.86
CA ASP A 71 55.81 -30.54 59.47
C ASP A 71 57.14 -31.19 59.05
N GLN A 72 57.90 -30.46 58.23
CA GLN A 72 59.20 -30.92 57.73
C GLN A 72 60.28 -30.99 58.82
N LYS A 73 60.17 -30.21 59.91
CA LYS A 73 61.20 -30.18 60.96
C LYS A 73 61.08 -31.37 61.89
N ASN A 74 59.85 -31.71 62.31
CA ASN A 74 59.60 -32.85 63.20
C ASN A 74 59.22 -34.14 62.45
N GLN A 75 59.07 -34.09 61.12
CA GLN A 75 58.70 -35.22 60.25
C GLN A 75 57.34 -35.86 60.57
N THR A 76 56.42 -35.08 61.16
CA THR A 76 55.07 -35.53 61.56
C THR A 76 54.00 -34.83 60.72
N ALA A 77 52.89 -35.54 60.47
CA ALA A 77 51.70 -34.95 59.85
C ALA A 77 50.74 -34.50 60.95
N VAL A 78 50.48 -33.20 61.05
CA VAL A 78 49.58 -32.59 62.03
C VAL A 78 48.24 -32.30 61.35
N LYS A 79 47.14 -32.79 61.93
CA LYS A 79 45.78 -32.51 61.44
C LYS A 79 45.21 -31.30 62.18
N LEU A 80 44.79 -30.29 61.42
CA LEU A 80 44.14 -29.11 62.00
C LEU A 80 42.81 -29.47 62.64
N THR A 81 42.56 -28.92 63.84
CA THR A 81 41.28 -29.05 64.52
C THR A 81 40.25 -28.09 63.91
N ASP A 82 38.96 -28.31 64.19
CA ASP A 82 37.91 -27.42 63.69
C ASP A 82 37.96 -26.02 64.35
N GLU A 83 38.52 -25.91 65.56
CA GLU A 83 38.76 -24.62 66.24
C GLU A 83 39.85 -23.82 65.51
N ASP A 84 40.95 -24.47 65.13
CA ASP A 84 42.01 -23.84 64.34
C ASP A 84 41.48 -23.33 62.99
N LEU A 85 40.62 -24.11 62.34
CA LEU A 85 39.97 -23.69 61.10
C LEU A 85 39.02 -22.51 61.31
N ASP A 86 38.29 -22.44 62.42
CA ASP A 86 37.44 -21.29 62.72
C ASP A 86 38.27 -20.02 62.99
N ILE A 87 39.39 -20.15 63.71
CA ILE A 87 40.34 -19.06 63.92
C ILE A 87 40.90 -18.56 62.59
N ILE A 88 41.37 -19.45 61.71
CA ILE A 88 41.90 -19.09 60.39
C ILE A 88 40.81 -18.38 59.55
N ARG A 89 39.58 -18.89 59.57
CA ARG A 89 38.45 -18.27 58.85
C ARG A 89 38.15 -16.87 59.37
N ARG A 90 38.18 -16.66 60.69
CA ARG A 90 37.93 -15.35 61.29
C ARG A 90 39.02 -14.36 60.94
N ILE A 91 40.28 -14.76 61.03
CA ILE A 91 41.43 -13.93 60.63
C ILE A 91 41.34 -13.56 59.15
N SER A 92 41.06 -14.55 58.27
CA SER A 92 40.86 -14.28 56.83
C SER A 92 39.72 -13.32 56.57
N SER A 93 38.70 -13.32 57.43
CA SER A 93 37.54 -12.43 57.33
C SER A 93 37.74 -11.09 58.03
N GLN A 94 38.98 -10.78 58.47
CA GLN A 94 39.33 -9.60 59.28
C GLN A 94 38.51 -9.46 60.58
N LYS A 95 38.00 -10.57 61.11
CA LYS A 95 37.38 -10.62 62.45
C LYS A 95 38.43 -10.95 63.50
N TYR A 96 38.15 -10.61 64.75
CA TYR A 96 38.99 -11.01 65.87
C TYR A 96 39.07 -12.54 65.98
N ALA A 97 40.27 -13.05 66.22
CA ALA A 97 40.52 -14.49 66.33
C ALA A 97 39.66 -15.11 67.45
N ASN A 98 39.63 -14.46 68.62
CA ASN A 98 38.80 -14.89 69.74
C ASN A 98 37.35 -14.39 69.56
N PRO A 99 36.34 -15.28 69.64
CA PRO A 99 34.93 -14.90 69.50
C PRO A 99 34.47 -13.88 70.52
N GLU A 100 35.00 -13.98 71.72
CA GLU A 100 34.52 -13.22 72.88
C GLU A 100 35.17 -11.84 73.01
N PHE A 101 36.14 -11.52 72.15
CA PHE A 101 36.83 -10.24 72.23
C PHE A 101 35.95 -9.10 71.71
N ASN A 102 35.56 -8.21 72.61
CA ASN A 102 34.83 -6.99 72.28
C ASN A 102 35.79 -5.81 72.14
N ALA A 103 35.91 -5.30 70.90
CA ALA A 103 36.81 -4.20 70.56
C ALA A 103 36.37 -2.83 71.08
N GLU A 104 35.11 -2.69 71.47
CA GLU A 104 34.53 -1.41 71.92
C GLU A 104 34.46 -1.29 73.45
N LYS A 105 35.34 -1.99 74.18
CA LYS A 105 35.41 -1.85 75.64
C LYS A 105 35.99 -0.49 76.00
N PHE A 106 35.33 0.23 76.91
CA PHE A 106 35.67 1.61 77.29
C PHE A 106 37.13 1.76 77.78
N HIS A 107 37.84 2.76 77.25
CA HIS A 107 39.17 3.16 77.69
C HIS A 107 39.08 3.88 79.05
N TYR A 108 39.80 3.37 80.05
CA TYR A 108 39.85 3.97 81.39
C TYR A 108 41.22 4.64 81.59
N GLU A 109 41.26 5.98 81.59
CA GLU A 109 42.48 6.75 81.82
C GLU A 109 42.63 7.07 83.31
N ASN A 110 43.69 6.55 83.94
CA ASN A 110 43.94 6.63 85.38
C ASN A 110 44.90 7.77 85.82
N ASP A 111 45.30 8.63 84.89
CA ASP A 111 46.34 9.64 85.15
C ASP A 111 45.73 11.04 85.24
N ASN A 112 45.59 11.57 86.46
CA ASN A 112 45.21 12.96 86.69
C ASN A 112 46.30 13.91 86.13
N ILE A 113 45.90 14.73 85.15
CA ILE A 113 46.79 15.64 84.40
C ILE A 113 47.29 16.82 85.26
N GLU A 114 46.59 17.13 86.36
CA GLU A 114 46.79 18.35 87.14
C GLU A 114 48.12 18.40 87.94
N ASP A 115 48.81 17.27 88.13
CA ASP A 115 50.01 17.20 89.00
C ASP A 115 51.38 17.32 88.29
N LYS A 116 51.43 17.64 86.99
CA LYS A 116 52.71 17.71 86.21
C LYS A 116 53.16 19.15 85.92
N LEU A 117 53.49 19.92 86.96
CA LEU A 117 53.94 21.33 86.87
C LEU A 117 55.37 21.54 86.33
N PHE A 118 56.27 20.55 86.49
CA PHE A 118 57.66 20.66 86.07
C PHE A 118 58.06 19.56 85.09
N PRO A 119 58.94 19.85 84.12
CA PRO A 119 59.49 18.81 83.25
C PRO A 119 60.34 17.85 84.08
N VAL A 120 60.26 16.55 83.76
CA VAL A 120 60.98 15.46 84.45
C VAL A 120 62.51 15.65 84.39
N THR A 121 63.05 16.44 83.45
CA THR A 121 64.49 16.77 83.38
C THR A 121 64.73 18.25 83.11
N ASN A 122 65.73 18.83 83.79
CA ASN A 122 66.17 20.21 83.61
C ASN A 122 67.50 20.30 82.83
N ARG A 123 67.64 19.57 81.73
CA ARG A 123 68.83 19.66 80.87
C ARG A 123 68.79 20.97 80.08
N PRO A 124 69.90 21.74 80.01
CA PRO A 124 69.92 22.96 79.22
C PRO A 124 69.67 22.63 77.75
N ILE A 125 68.75 23.38 77.14
CA ILE A 125 68.31 23.12 75.77
C ILE A 125 69.45 23.43 74.78
N PRO A 126 69.77 22.54 73.84
CA PRO A 126 70.83 22.79 72.87
C PRO A 126 70.44 23.87 71.86
N LYS A 127 71.41 24.74 71.52
CA LYS A 127 71.22 25.90 70.62
C LYS A 127 70.65 25.54 69.23
N ARG A 128 70.83 24.30 68.78
CA ARG A 128 70.28 23.79 67.50
C ARG A 128 68.75 23.73 67.43
N TRP A 129 68.06 23.82 68.56
CA TRP A 129 66.58 23.92 68.59
C TRP A 129 66.08 25.33 68.29
N PHE A 130 66.90 26.34 68.53
CA PHE A 130 66.53 27.75 68.31
C PHE A 130 67.12 28.33 67.03
N VAL A 131 68.17 27.70 66.49
CA VAL A 131 68.83 28.11 65.25
C VAL A 131 68.37 27.18 64.12
N PRO A 132 68.16 27.68 62.89
CA PRO A 132 67.82 26.85 61.73
C PRO A 132 68.74 25.64 61.57
N SER A 133 68.17 24.53 61.11
CA SER A 133 68.86 23.25 61.16
C SER A 133 70.01 23.19 60.14
N ARG A 134 71.22 22.87 60.63
CA ARG A 134 72.42 22.80 59.75
C ARG A 134 72.36 21.65 58.75
N TRP A 135 71.59 20.60 59.05
CA TRP A 135 71.41 19.45 58.17
C TRP A 135 70.50 19.76 57.00
N GLU A 136 69.44 20.53 57.23
CA GLU A 136 68.60 21.09 56.19
C GLU A 136 69.38 22.06 55.31
N ALA A 137 70.20 22.95 55.91
CA ALA A 137 71.07 23.82 55.13
C ALA A 137 72.00 23.02 54.19
N LYS A 138 72.58 21.90 54.65
CA LYS A 138 73.36 21.00 53.78
C LYS A 138 72.50 20.38 52.66
N LYS A 139 71.30 19.87 52.95
CA LYS A 139 70.40 19.32 51.92
C LYS A 139 69.96 20.39 50.91
N ILE A 140 69.63 21.59 51.36
CA ILE A 140 69.28 22.74 50.51
C ILE A 140 70.46 23.08 49.60
N THR A 141 71.68 23.20 50.15
CA THR A 141 72.86 23.49 49.31
C THR A 141 73.12 22.41 48.25
N HIS A 142 72.87 21.15 48.58
CA HIS A 142 72.96 20.04 47.63
C HIS A 142 71.90 20.15 46.52
N LEU A 143 70.64 20.41 46.89
CA LEU A 143 69.55 20.65 45.93
C LEU A 143 69.81 21.88 45.06
N VAL A 144 70.30 22.98 45.62
CA VAL A 144 70.69 24.18 44.88
C VAL A 144 71.79 23.86 43.86
N LYS A 145 72.76 23.00 44.22
CA LYS A 145 73.77 22.51 43.28
C LYS A 145 73.15 21.72 42.13
N LEU A 146 72.22 20.81 42.43
CA LEU A 146 71.49 20.03 41.42
C LEU A 146 70.61 20.91 40.51
N ILE A 147 70.01 21.97 41.06
CA ILE A 147 69.24 22.96 40.30
C ILE A 147 70.15 23.80 39.41
N ARG A 148 71.32 24.25 39.90
CA ARG A 148 72.31 24.98 39.09
C ARG A 148 72.86 24.14 37.95
N LEU A 149 73.04 22.84 38.17
CA LEU A 149 73.41 21.86 37.15
C LEU A 149 72.24 21.49 36.20
N LYS A 150 71.05 22.07 36.40
CA LYS A 150 69.80 21.82 35.65
C LYS A 150 69.29 20.36 35.67
N ILE A 151 69.81 19.52 36.57
CA ILE A 151 69.35 18.14 36.77
C ILE A 151 67.97 18.13 37.43
N LEU A 152 67.77 19.03 38.40
CA LEU A 152 66.52 19.16 39.14
C LEU A 152 65.89 20.50 38.81
N ARG A 153 64.67 20.49 38.27
CA ARG A 153 63.88 21.71 38.06
C ARG A 153 62.80 21.76 39.15
N PRO A 154 62.57 22.91 39.80
CA PRO A 154 61.46 23.03 40.74
C PRO A 154 60.14 22.82 39.98
N ILE A 155 59.25 22.00 40.54
CA ILE A 155 57.92 21.76 39.98
C ILE A 155 57.14 23.07 40.13
N LYS A 156 57.00 23.83 39.04
CA LYS A 156 55.98 24.88 38.97
C LYS A 156 54.64 24.15 38.79
N LYS A 157 53.69 24.33 39.70
CA LYS A 157 52.29 23.95 39.44
C LYS A 157 51.81 24.87 38.31
N THR A 158 51.77 24.37 37.09
CA THR A 158 51.08 25.05 35.99
C THR A 158 49.59 24.85 36.22
N GLU A 159 48.84 25.93 36.35
CA GLU A 159 47.39 25.87 36.16
C GLU A 159 47.13 25.29 34.75
N PRO A 160 46.11 24.44 34.56
CA PRO A 160 45.82 23.91 33.23
C PRO A 160 45.58 25.09 32.29
N GLU A 161 46.28 25.13 31.16
CA GLU A 161 46.03 26.12 30.12
C GLU A 161 44.60 25.89 29.60
N VAL A 162 43.67 26.76 29.98
CA VAL A 162 42.32 26.79 29.42
C VAL A 162 42.45 27.30 27.99
N TYR A 163 42.47 26.39 27.04
CA TYR A 163 42.46 26.73 25.62
C TYR A 163 41.00 26.81 25.15
N ASP A 164 40.70 27.82 24.33
CA ASP A 164 39.40 27.88 23.67
C ASP A 164 39.38 26.84 22.55
N ILE A 165 38.55 25.82 22.69
CA ILE A 165 38.39 24.75 21.68
C ILE A 165 37.77 25.32 20.39
N TRP A 166 37.21 26.54 20.46
CA TRP A 166 36.44 27.18 19.39
C TRP A 166 37.11 28.41 18.77
N GLU A 167 38.34 28.76 19.17
CA GLU A 167 39.02 30.03 18.85
C GLU A 167 38.93 30.41 17.35
N ASP A 168 39.16 29.45 16.44
CA ASP A 168 39.14 29.69 14.98
C ASP A 168 37.79 29.42 14.29
N SER A 169 36.83 28.81 15.00
CA SER A 169 35.55 28.35 14.42
C SER A 169 34.51 29.47 14.28
N ILE A 170 34.64 30.54 15.06
CA ILE A 170 33.66 31.64 15.13
C ILE A 170 33.93 32.69 14.04
N LEU A 171 35.20 32.85 13.62
CA LEU A 171 35.63 33.87 12.66
C LEU A 171 35.49 33.42 11.19
N ASN A 172 35.47 32.11 10.93
CA ASN A 172 35.34 31.57 9.57
C ASN A 172 33.87 31.30 9.23
N THR A 173 33.19 32.27 8.62
CA THR A 173 31.80 32.13 8.14
C THR A 173 31.66 31.24 6.89
N ASN A 174 32.78 30.86 6.26
CA ASN A 174 32.81 29.92 5.14
C ASN A 174 33.25 28.56 5.65
N ILE A 175 32.32 27.82 6.24
CA ILE A 175 32.52 26.41 6.64
C ILE A 175 32.34 25.55 5.38
N GLU A 176 33.34 25.57 4.51
CA GLU A 176 33.57 24.47 3.58
C GLU A 176 34.62 23.54 4.23
N ASP A 177 34.18 22.31 4.51
CA ASP A 177 35.02 21.13 4.65
C ASP A 177 35.97 21.02 5.87
N VAL A 178 35.41 20.75 7.04
CA VAL A 178 36.01 19.72 7.92
C VAL A 178 35.32 18.40 7.61
N THR A 179 35.69 17.85 6.44
CA THR A 179 35.20 16.57 5.93
C THR A 179 35.68 15.42 6.81
N SER A 180 34.92 15.09 7.85
CA SER A 180 34.88 13.70 8.30
C SER A 180 34.46 12.87 7.08
N LYS A 181 35.19 11.80 6.74
CA LYS A 181 34.91 10.89 5.63
C LYS A 181 33.64 10.04 5.88
N GLY A 182 32.58 10.64 6.41
CA GLY A 182 31.34 10.01 6.81
C GLY A 182 30.13 10.68 6.16
N PRO A 183 28.97 10.02 6.19
CA PRO A 183 27.72 10.63 5.78
C PRO A 183 27.46 11.92 6.59
N PRO A 184 26.77 12.92 6.00
CA PRO A 184 26.45 14.16 6.70
C PRO A 184 25.71 13.88 8.00
N HIS A 185 26.15 14.49 9.10
CA HIS A 185 25.50 14.34 10.39
C HIS A 185 24.06 14.86 10.32
N ILE A 186 23.08 14.01 10.63
CA ILE A 186 21.67 14.40 10.70
C ILE A 186 21.45 15.14 12.03
N PRO A 187 21.14 16.45 12.02
CA PRO A 187 20.94 17.19 13.25
C PRO A 187 19.73 16.65 14.02
N ALA A 188 19.80 16.72 15.35
CA ALA A 188 18.65 16.43 16.18
C ALA A 188 17.50 17.40 15.84
N PRO A 189 16.24 16.94 15.81
CA PRO A 189 15.10 17.84 15.67
C PRO A 189 15.13 18.86 16.82
N LYS A 190 14.89 20.13 16.52
CA LYS A 190 14.78 21.18 17.56
C LYS A 190 13.41 21.08 18.22
N MET A 191 13.34 21.47 19.50
CA MET A 191 12.03 21.66 20.13
C MET A 191 11.31 22.79 19.41
N GLU A 192 9.99 22.67 19.31
CA GLU A 192 9.16 23.77 18.84
C GLU A 192 9.29 24.95 19.80
N LEU A 193 9.19 26.15 19.23
CA LEU A 193 9.23 27.37 20.02
C LEU A 193 7.90 27.47 20.79
N PRO A 194 7.90 27.89 22.07
CA PRO A 194 6.66 28.08 22.80
C PRO A 194 5.71 29.04 22.07
N ALA A 195 4.49 28.57 21.78
CA ALA A 195 3.43 29.33 21.12
C ALA A 195 2.51 30.04 22.14
N HIS A 196 1.51 30.77 21.63
CA HIS A 196 0.52 31.50 22.46
C HIS A 196 -0.29 30.57 23.36
N GLU A 197 -0.48 29.31 22.99
CA GLU A 197 -1.15 28.26 23.78
C GLU A 197 -0.46 27.96 25.11
N HIS A 198 0.88 28.05 25.14
CA HIS A 198 1.68 27.80 26.35
C HIS A 198 1.86 29.06 27.22
N SER A 199 1.26 30.18 26.81
CA SER A 199 1.21 31.38 27.64
C SER A 199 0.37 31.10 28.89
N TYR A 200 0.72 31.73 30.02
CA TYR A 200 -0.14 31.72 31.21
C TYR A 200 -1.44 32.52 31.00
N ASN A 201 -1.47 33.40 30.00
CA ASN A 201 -2.62 34.20 29.62
C ASN A 201 -2.82 34.08 28.10
N PRO A 202 -3.33 32.93 27.61
CA PRO A 202 -3.67 32.74 26.22
C PRO A 202 -4.97 33.50 25.88
N PRO A 203 -5.17 33.91 24.61
CA PRO A 203 -6.46 34.45 24.17
C PRO A 203 -7.55 33.38 24.23
N GLU A 204 -8.80 33.83 24.28
CA GLU A 204 -9.97 32.96 24.55
C GLU A 204 -10.19 31.88 23.48
N GLU A 205 -9.69 32.09 22.27
CA GLU A 205 -9.73 31.12 21.17
C GLU A 205 -8.98 29.81 21.46
N TYR A 206 -8.00 29.84 22.38
CA TYR A 206 -7.22 28.65 22.76
C TYR A 206 -7.73 27.96 24.02
N LEU A 207 -8.74 28.51 24.70
CA LEU A 207 -9.35 27.85 25.84
C LEU A 207 -10.34 26.80 25.33
N LEU A 208 -10.12 25.54 25.70
CA LEU A 208 -10.95 24.43 25.27
C LEU A 208 -12.27 24.38 26.05
N ASP A 209 -13.33 23.94 25.39
CA ASP A 209 -14.61 23.63 26.02
C ASP A 209 -14.54 22.34 26.83
N GLU A 210 -15.45 22.16 27.81
CA GLU A 210 -15.52 20.94 28.63
C GLU A 210 -15.68 19.67 27.78
N ASN A 211 -16.46 19.74 26.69
CA ASN A 211 -16.65 18.63 25.75
C ASN A 211 -15.38 18.33 24.93
N GLU A 212 -14.55 19.33 24.65
CA GLU A 212 -13.28 19.15 23.93
C GLU A 212 -12.20 18.62 24.85
N ILE A 213 -12.18 19.06 26.11
CA ILE A 213 -11.32 18.52 27.17
C ILE A 213 -11.63 17.05 27.42
N GLU A 214 -12.91 16.66 27.43
CA GLU A 214 -13.32 15.26 27.58
C GLU A 214 -12.87 14.41 26.38
N LYS A 215 -13.06 14.90 25.14
CA LYS A 215 -12.52 14.24 23.94
C LYS A 215 -10.99 14.13 23.95
N LEU A 216 -10.28 15.16 24.43
CA LEU A 216 -8.82 15.14 24.55
C LEU A 216 -8.34 14.09 25.55
N LYS A 217 -9.07 13.89 26.65
CA LYS A 217 -8.80 12.85 27.65
C LYS A 217 -9.14 11.45 27.14
N ASP A 218 -10.09 11.31 26.22
CA ASP A 218 -10.45 10.03 25.62
C ASP A 218 -9.50 9.63 24.46
N GLU A 219 -9.00 10.61 23.69
CA GLU A 219 -8.16 10.38 22.50
C GLU A 219 -6.67 10.21 22.83
N TYR A 220 -6.19 10.86 23.89
CA TYR A 220 -4.81 10.73 24.40
C TYR A 220 -4.83 10.12 25.80
N ASP A 221 -3.68 9.64 26.30
CA ASP A 221 -3.52 9.36 27.73
C ASP A 221 -3.93 10.62 28.55
N GLU A 222 -4.37 10.46 29.80
CA GLU A 222 -4.80 11.53 30.73
C GLU A 222 -3.79 12.70 30.92
N ASP A 223 -2.62 12.57 30.30
CA ASP A 223 -1.45 13.41 30.42
C ASP A 223 -1.33 14.55 29.39
N ALA A 224 -2.30 14.79 28.50
CA ALA A 224 -2.25 15.93 27.57
C ALA A 224 -2.17 17.31 28.27
N PHE A 225 -1.47 18.28 27.66
CA PHE A 225 -1.40 19.67 28.14
C PHE A 225 -2.73 20.37 27.84
N VAL A 226 -3.33 21.00 28.85
CA VAL A 226 -4.54 21.80 28.70
C VAL A 226 -4.17 23.28 28.90
N PRO A 227 -4.37 24.15 27.90
CA PRO A 227 -4.18 25.58 28.04
C PRO A 227 -5.17 26.15 29.07
N CYS A 228 -4.63 26.84 30.07
CA CYS A 228 -5.40 27.48 31.13
C CYS A 228 -5.03 28.97 31.22
N LYS A 229 -6.04 29.82 31.34
CA LYS A 229 -5.85 31.26 31.54
C LYS A 229 -5.74 31.58 33.04
N TYR A 230 -4.67 32.27 33.40
CA TYR A 230 -4.42 32.76 34.75
C TYR A 230 -4.33 34.29 34.74
N ASP A 231 -5.09 34.95 35.61
CA ASP A 231 -5.15 36.42 35.68
C ASP A 231 -3.81 37.07 36.00
N CYS A 232 -2.93 36.39 36.75
CA CYS A 232 -1.65 36.94 37.18
C CYS A 232 -0.58 35.85 37.34
N LEU A 233 0.69 36.22 37.11
CA LEU A 233 1.83 35.29 37.16
C LEU A 233 1.97 34.56 38.51
N ARG A 234 1.54 35.19 39.61
CA ARG A 234 1.60 34.59 40.95
C ARG A 234 0.66 33.39 41.13
N ARG A 235 -0.40 33.30 40.32
CA ARG A 235 -1.37 32.20 40.37
C ARG A 235 -0.97 31.02 39.47
N VAL A 236 0.09 31.16 38.68
CA VAL A 236 0.55 30.09 37.79
C VAL A 236 1.05 28.92 38.65
N PRO A 237 0.42 27.74 38.56
CA PRO A 237 0.82 26.58 39.34
C PRO A 237 2.14 26.01 38.83
N VAL A 238 2.80 25.23 39.68
CA VAL A 238 3.95 24.42 39.24
C VAL A 238 3.45 23.36 38.27
N TYR A 239 4.05 23.32 37.07
CA TYR A 239 3.69 22.35 36.05
C TYR A 239 4.24 20.96 36.41
N SER A 240 3.37 20.06 36.84
CA SER A 240 3.73 18.72 37.31
C SER A 240 4.41 17.85 36.24
N LYS A 241 4.04 18.06 34.96
CA LYS A 241 4.48 17.24 33.82
C LYS A 241 5.83 17.70 33.24
N LEU A 242 6.44 18.77 33.76
CA LEU A 242 7.69 19.33 33.25
C LEU A 242 8.82 18.28 33.19
N ILE A 243 8.95 17.46 34.25
CA ILE A 243 10.02 16.45 34.33
C ILE A 243 9.77 15.33 33.31
N LYS A 244 8.52 14.91 33.16
CA LYS A 244 8.12 13.85 32.23
C LYS A 244 8.40 14.27 30.78
N GLU A 245 7.97 15.47 30.36
CA GLU A 245 8.25 15.99 29.01
C GLU A 245 9.74 16.12 28.70
N ARG A 246 10.55 16.57 29.68
CA ARG A 246 12.01 16.67 29.51
C ARG A 246 12.68 15.30 29.43
N PHE A 247 12.19 14.33 30.20
CA PHE A 247 12.67 12.97 30.17
C PHE A 247 12.33 12.28 28.83
N ASP A 248 11.08 12.39 28.38
CA ASP A 248 10.62 11.86 27.10
C ASP A 248 11.41 12.50 25.95
N ARG A 249 11.69 13.80 26.02
CA ARG A 249 12.55 14.47 25.04
C ARG A 249 13.97 13.91 25.01
N CYS A 250 14.54 13.55 26.16
CA CYS A 250 15.84 12.88 26.23
C CYS A 250 15.79 11.47 25.62
N LEU A 251 14.69 10.73 25.85
CA LEU A 251 14.44 9.45 25.20
C LEU A 251 14.31 9.61 23.68
N ASP A 252 13.59 10.61 23.19
CA ASP A 252 13.47 10.91 21.76
C ASP A 252 14.82 11.22 21.12
N LEU A 253 15.70 11.94 21.83
CA LEU A 253 17.04 12.25 21.33
C LEU A 253 17.93 11.02 21.26
N TYR A 254 17.78 10.07 22.19
CA TYR A 254 18.64 8.90 22.35
C TYR A 254 18.13 7.68 21.56
N LEU A 255 16.85 7.33 21.70
CA LEU A 255 16.25 6.10 21.19
C LEU A 255 15.62 6.27 19.79
N CYS A 256 15.03 7.42 19.47
CA CYS A 256 14.29 7.55 18.20
C CYS A 256 15.24 7.68 16.99
N PRO A 257 15.05 6.86 15.94
CA PRO A 257 15.86 6.94 14.73
C PRO A 257 15.58 8.24 13.97
N ARG A 258 16.64 8.88 13.49
CA ARG A 258 16.57 10.17 12.76
C ARG A 258 16.63 9.92 11.25
N ALA A 259 15.68 10.50 10.51
CA ALA A 259 15.63 10.43 9.06
C ALA A 259 15.33 11.81 8.46
N ILE A 260 16.00 12.16 7.36
CA ILE A 260 15.70 13.38 6.60
C ILE A 260 14.44 13.14 5.79
N LYS A 261 13.35 13.83 6.12
CA LYS A 261 12.09 13.81 5.35
C LYS A 261 11.95 15.12 4.59
N MET A 262 11.97 15.04 3.26
CA MET A 262 11.65 16.19 2.41
C MET A 262 10.15 16.48 2.52
N ARG A 263 9.79 17.57 3.21
CA ARG A 263 8.42 18.10 3.20
C ARG A 263 8.24 18.98 1.97
N MET A 264 7.21 18.70 1.17
CA MET A 264 6.86 19.54 0.03
C MET A 264 5.99 20.70 0.53
N ASN A 265 6.61 21.86 0.76
CA ASN A 265 5.89 23.11 1.06
C ASN A 265 5.47 23.74 -0.27
N VAL A 266 4.48 23.16 -0.92
CA VAL A 266 3.98 23.56 -2.23
C VAL A 266 2.53 23.96 -2.07
N ASP A 267 2.15 25.13 -2.59
CA ASP A 267 0.76 25.58 -2.55
C ASP A 267 -0.12 24.55 -3.26
N PRO A 268 -1.26 24.13 -2.67
CA PRO A 268 -2.08 23.06 -3.21
C PRO A 268 -2.57 23.34 -4.64
N GLU A 269 -2.74 24.62 -5.00
CA GLU A 269 -3.16 25.05 -6.34
C GLU A 269 -2.09 24.82 -7.41
N SER A 270 -0.81 24.96 -7.06
CA SER A 270 0.31 24.74 -8.01
C SER A 270 0.52 23.27 -8.37
N ILE A 271 -0.10 22.34 -7.64
CA ILE A 271 -0.11 20.90 -7.94
C ILE A 271 -1.04 20.60 -9.12
N LEU A 272 -2.04 21.44 -9.36
CA LEU A 272 -3.01 21.24 -10.44
C LEU A 272 -2.46 21.77 -11.77
N PRO A 273 -2.75 21.08 -12.90
CA PRO A 273 -2.43 21.62 -14.21
C PRO A 273 -3.20 22.93 -14.44
N PRO A 274 -2.70 23.83 -15.31
CA PRO A 274 -3.37 25.08 -15.58
C PRO A 274 -4.82 24.81 -16.06
N PRO A 275 -5.83 25.48 -15.46
CA PRO A 275 -7.21 25.27 -15.86
C PRO A 275 -7.41 25.78 -17.28
N ILE A 276 -8.06 24.95 -18.11
CA ILE A 276 -8.49 25.35 -19.45
C ILE A 276 -9.95 25.77 -19.34
N ASP A 277 -10.28 26.95 -19.86
CA ASP A 277 -11.64 27.47 -19.79
C ASP A 277 -12.61 26.58 -20.56
N THR A 278 -13.55 26.00 -19.81
CA THR A 278 -14.54 25.05 -20.38
C THR A 278 -15.50 25.71 -21.37
N ASN A 279 -15.61 27.04 -21.39
CA ASN A 279 -16.48 27.76 -22.33
C ASN A 279 -16.01 27.64 -23.78
N ASP A 280 -14.70 27.61 -24.00
CA ASP A 280 -14.10 27.49 -25.34
C ASP A 280 -14.32 26.11 -25.97
N LEU A 281 -14.62 25.12 -25.14
CA LEU A 281 -14.81 23.72 -25.53
C LEU A 281 -16.28 23.35 -25.77
N LYS A 282 -17.19 24.33 -25.78
CA LYS A 282 -18.60 24.11 -26.17
C LYS A 282 -18.69 23.75 -27.67
N PRO A 283 -19.64 22.89 -28.08
CA PRO A 283 -20.79 22.38 -27.32
C PRO A 283 -20.55 21.02 -26.64
N TYR A 284 -21.07 20.86 -25.42
CA TYR A 284 -21.17 19.60 -24.67
C TYR A 284 -22.48 19.56 -23.89
N PRO A 285 -23.02 18.37 -23.55
CA PRO A 285 -24.30 18.28 -22.87
C PRO A 285 -24.20 18.77 -21.43
N THR A 286 -25.19 19.56 -21.00
CA THR A 286 -25.16 20.22 -19.68
C THR A 286 -26.34 19.87 -18.80
N THR A 287 -27.52 19.70 -19.40
CA THR A 287 -28.78 19.53 -18.68
C THR A 287 -29.65 18.47 -19.34
N VAL A 288 -30.63 17.97 -18.59
CA VAL A 288 -31.69 17.11 -19.12
C VAL A 288 -32.56 17.90 -20.08
N ARG A 289 -32.60 17.47 -21.33
CA ARG A 289 -33.47 18.04 -22.36
C ARG A 289 -34.83 17.34 -22.42
N MET A 290 -34.83 16.00 -22.48
CA MET A 290 -36.06 15.20 -22.62
C MET A 290 -36.05 14.00 -21.68
N ARG A 291 -37.24 13.58 -21.23
CA ARG A 291 -37.45 12.32 -20.52
C ARG A 291 -38.38 11.45 -21.34
N TYR A 292 -38.09 10.15 -21.41
CA TYR A 292 -38.92 9.18 -22.11
C TYR A 292 -39.72 8.39 -21.08
N ASP A 293 -41.05 8.41 -21.21
CA ASP A 293 -41.95 7.71 -20.33
C ASP A 293 -42.04 6.23 -20.74
N LEU A 294 -41.77 5.35 -19.77
CA LEU A 294 -41.86 3.90 -19.94
C LEU A 294 -43.17 3.40 -19.32
N GLU A 295 -43.91 2.57 -20.06
CA GLU A 295 -45.25 2.09 -19.64
C GLU A 295 -45.19 1.22 -18.37
N ASN A 296 -44.14 0.39 -18.22
CA ASN A 296 -43.99 -0.52 -17.09
C ASN A 296 -42.90 -0.06 -16.11
N LYS A 297 -43.31 0.28 -14.90
CA LYS A 297 -42.44 0.73 -13.79
C LYS A 297 -41.91 -0.46 -12.97
N THR A 298 -41.34 -1.47 -13.63
CA THR A 298 -40.62 -2.56 -12.94
C THR A 298 -39.13 -2.24 -12.82
N ASN A 299 -38.48 -2.80 -11.78
CA ASN A 299 -37.06 -2.58 -11.45
C ASN A 299 -36.11 -3.39 -12.36
N ASP A 300 -36.35 -3.39 -13.67
CA ASP A 300 -35.53 -4.11 -14.64
C ASP A 300 -34.45 -3.20 -15.26
N ASN A 301 -33.34 -3.81 -15.68
CA ASN A 301 -32.26 -3.09 -16.35
C ASN A 301 -32.73 -2.60 -17.72
N ILE A 302 -32.47 -1.32 -18.02
CA ILE A 302 -32.73 -0.76 -19.34
C ILE A 302 -31.47 -0.86 -20.19
N THR A 303 -31.65 -1.29 -21.43
CA THR A 303 -30.63 -1.21 -22.47
C THR A 303 -31.09 -0.31 -23.60
N ILE A 304 -30.17 0.46 -24.18
CA ILE A 304 -30.48 1.43 -25.22
C ILE A 304 -29.50 1.33 -26.38
N SER A 305 -30.00 1.64 -27.58
CA SER A 305 -29.17 1.81 -28.78
C SER A 305 -29.79 2.87 -29.69
N VAL A 306 -28.96 3.67 -30.33
CA VAL A 306 -29.36 4.78 -31.21
C VAL A 306 -29.03 4.42 -32.65
N SER A 307 -29.95 4.70 -33.57
CA SER A 307 -29.70 4.58 -35.02
C SER A 307 -28.63 5.58 -35.47
N LEU A 308 -27.81 5.22 -36.46
CA LEU A 308 -26.73 6.13 -36.93
C LEU A 308 -27.28 7.42 -37.56
N ASN A 309 -28.50 7.38 -38.09
CA ASN A 309 -29.21 8.56 -38.60
C ASN A 309 -29.60 9.54 -37.47
N GLY A 310 -29.61 9.08 -36.21
CA GLY A 310 -29.90 9.88 -35.03
C GLY A 310 -31.39 10.13 -34.76
N LEU A 311 -32.28 9.56 -35.58
CA LEU A 311 -33.72 9.81 -35.49
C LEU A 311 -34.43 8.83 -34.55
N TRP A 312 -33.93 7.60 -34.48
CA TRP A 312 -34.56 6.49 -33.75
C TRP A 312 -33.71 6.03 -32.57
N LEU A 313 -34.38 5.86 -31.43
CA LEU A 313 -33.84 5.31 -30.19
C LEU A 313 -34.57 4.01 -29.86
N SER A 314 -33.83 2.91 -29.75
CA SER A 314 -34.36 1.63 -29.30
C SER A 314 -34.08 1.46 -27.82
N VAL A 315 -35.07 0.94 -27.10
CA VAL A 315 -35.05 0.78 -25.65
C VAL A 315 -35.59 -0.61 -25.32
N GLY A 316 -34.78 -1.40 -24.61
CA GLY A 316 -35.15 -2.71 -24.10
C GLY A 316 -35.36 -2.62 -22.60
N HIS A 317 -36.56 -2.92 -22.13
CA HIS A 317 -36.92 -2.95 -20.71
C HIS A 317 -37.61 -4.28 -20.40
N GLY A 318 -36.94 -5.11 -19.59
CA GLY A 318 -37.42 -6.46 -19.30
C GLY A 318 -37.58 -7.29 -20.57
N ASN A 319 -38.82 -7.51 -20.99
CA ASN A 319 -39.18 -8.31 -22.19
C ASN A 319 -39.72 -7.44 -23.33
N ILE A 320 -39.83 -6.13 -23.09
CA ILE A 320 -40.45 -5.17 -23.98
C ILE A 320 -39.37 -4.42 -24.74
N LEU A 321 -39.49 -4.41 -26.06
CA LEU A 321 -38.69 -3.63 -26.97
C LEU A 321 -39.52 -2.46 -27.49
N THR A 322 -39.07 -1.23 -27.22
CA THR A 322 -39.71 0.01 -27.68
C THR A 322 -38.78 0.80 -28.58
N ILE A 323 -39.31 1.47 -29.59
CA ILE A 323 -38.58 2.46 -30.41
C ILE A 323 -39.27 3.81 -30.27
N TYR A 324 -38.47 4.79 -29.88
CA TYR A 324 -38.86 6.19 -29.76
C TYR A 324 -38.27 7.02 -30.89
N GLU A 325 -39.00 8.04 -31.29
CA GLU A 325 -38.44 9.17 -32.02
C GLU A 325 -37.65 10.06 -31.04
N VAL A 326 -36.41 10.41 -31.41
CA VAL A 326 -35.48 11.13 -30.53
C VAL A 326 -35.98 12.54 -30.18
N SER A 327 -36.50 13.28 -31.16
CA SER A 327 -36.90 14.69 -31.02
C SER A 327 -38.18 14.88 -30.19
N THR A 328 -39.18 14.03 -30.42
CA THR A 328 -40.55 14.19 -29.89
C THR A 328 -40.84 13.31 -28.68
N SER A 329 -39.96 12.36 -28.34
CA SER A 329 -40.21 11.27 -27.37
C SER A 329 -41.42 10.38 -27.70
N ARG A 330 -41.95 10.48 -28.92
CA ARG A 330 -43.10 9.68 -29.35
C ARG A 330 -42.69 8.22 -29.49
N MET A 331 -43.45 7.33 -28.85
CA MET A 331 -43.35 5.90 -29.12
C MET A 331 -43.92 5.59 -30.51
N VAL A 332 -43.11 4.94 -31.33
CA VAL A 332 -43.51 4.49 -32.67
C VAL A 332 -43.76 2.99 -32.70
N PHE A 333 -43.03 2.27 -31.87
CA PHE A 333 -43.01 0.82 -31.86
C PHE A 333 -42.92 0.33 -30.41
N ASN A 334 -43.73 -0.67 -30.08
CA ASN A 334 -43.72 -1.38 -28.81
C ASN A 334 -43.92 -2.87 -29.12
N LEU A 335 -43.08 -3.74 -28.59
CA LEU A 335 -43.14 -5.17 -28.86
C LEU A 335 -42.78 -5.97 -27.61
N ASN A 336 -43.71 -6.81 -27.17
CA ASN A 336 -43.47 -7.77 -26.11
C ASN A 336 -42.87 -9.07 -26.68
N ILE A 337 -41.57 -9.29 -26.46
CA ILE A 337 -40.87 -10.48 -26.96
C ILE A 337 -41.38 -11.75 -26.29
N SER A 338 -41.92 -11.68 -25.07
CA SER A 338 -42.41 -12.88 -24.37
C SER A 338 -43.58 -13.56 -25.10
N GLU A 339 -44.42 -12.78 -25.79
CA GLU A 339 -45.54 -13.32 -26.56
C GLU A 339 -45.05 -14.07 -27.81
N LEU A 340 -44.00 -13.57 -28.47
CA LEU A 340 -43.34 -14.27 -29.57
C LEU A 340 -42.84 -15.66 -29.14
N PHE A 341 -42.29 -15.78 -27.94
CA PHE A 341 -41.77 -17.05 -27.44
C PHE A 341 -42.83 -17.98 -26.85
N LYS A 342 -43.93 -17.44 -26.28
CA LYS A 342 -45.07 -18.26 -25.80
C LYS A 342 -45.75 -19.04 -26.91
N ASP A 343 -45.79 -18.48 -28.13
CA ASP A 343 -46.35 -19.17 -29.30
C ASP A 343 -45.46 -20.33 -29.78
N ILE A 344 -44.19 -20.40 -29.36
CA ILE A 344 -43.17 -21.33 -29.92
C ILE A 344 -42.59 -22.28 -28.86
N ILE A 345 -42.66 -21.94 -27.57
CA ILE A 345 -42.12 -22.74 -26.46
C ILE A 345 -43.24 -23.11 -25.48
N SER A 346 -43.41 -24.41 -25.23
CA SER A 346 -44.45 -24.99 -24.37
C SER A 346 -44.10 -25.09 -22.88
N SER A 347 -42.87 -24.74 -22.46
CA SER A 347 -42.42 -24.88 -21.08
C SER A 347 -42.53 -23.60 -20.24
N SER A 348 -42.92 -23.80 -18.98
CA SER A 348 -43.50 -22.80 -18.07
C SER A 348 -42.50 -21.99 -17.23
N GLU A 349 -41.19 -22.10 -17.44
CA GLU A 349 -40.18 -21.49 -16.58
C GLU A 349 -39.08 -20.73 -17.34
N PHE A 350 -39.45 -19.70 -18.11
CA PHE A 350 -38.46 -18.81 -18.75
C PHE A 350 -38.51 -17.37 -18.20
N ASN A 351 -37.51 -17.03 -17.38
CA ASN A 351 -37.21 -15.66 -16.98
C ASN A 351 -36.25 -14.99 -17.99
N ASN A 352 -36.55 -15.08 -19.28
CA ASN A 352 -35.72 -14.47 -20.32
C ASN A 352 -35.93 -12.95 -20.29
N LYS A 353 -34.85 -12.19 -20.42
CA LYS A 353 -34.87 -10.72 -20.46
C LYS A 353 -33.98 -10.21 -21.59
N ILE A 354 -34.28 -9.01 -22.08
CA ILE A 354 -33.42 -8.30 -23.03
C ILE A 354 -32.12 -7.90 -22.31
N THR A 355 -30.99 -8.31 -22.86
CA THR A 355 -29.67 -8.09 -22.26
C THR A 355 -28.87 -6.99 -22.93
N VAL A 356 -29.04 -6.78 -24.24
CA VAL A 356 -28.31 -5.78 -25.04
C VAL A 356 -29.00 -5.51 -26.37
N LEU A 357 -28.91 -4.26 -26.83
CA LEU A 357 -29.42 -3.81 -28.13
C LEU A 357 -28.31 -3.14 -28.95
N SER A 358 -28.37 -3.30 -30.28
CA SER A 358 -27.43 -2.64 -31.17
C SER A 358 -28.04 -2.42 -32.56
N PHE A 359 -28.24 -1.17 -32.95
CA PHE A 359 -28.61 -0.82 -34.32
C PHE A 359 -27.45 -1.06 -35.28
N HIS A 360 -27.80 -1.57 -36.46
CA HIS A 360 -26.88 -1.68 -37.58
C HIS A 360 -26.44 -0.27 -38.04
N PRO A 361 -25.19 -0.10 -38.51
CA PRO A 361 -24.65 1.22 -38.85
C PRO A 361 -25.36 1.92 -40.01
N TYR A 362 -25.84 1.19 -41.03
CA TYR A 362 -26.47 1.81 -42.22
C TYR A 362 -27.95 1.41 -42.40
N LEU A 363 -28.21 0.11 -42.48
CA LEU A 363 -29.53 -0.46 -42.71
C LEU A 363 -30.47 -0.38 -41.48
N PRO A 364 -31.80 -0.41 -41.67
CA PRO A 364 -32.82 -0.41 -40.60
C PRO A 364 -32.94 -1.79 -39.92
N ILE A 365 -31.80 -2.32 -39.48
CA ILE A 365 -31.69 -3.62 -38.81
C ILE A 365 -31.35 -3.37 -37.34
N LEU A 366 -32.07 -4.03 -36.44
CA LEU A 366 -31.81 -4.00 -35.01
C LEU A 366 -31.42 -5.39 -34.52
N ALA A 367 -30.24 -5.52 -33.93
CA ALA A 367 -29.83 -6.73 -33.22
C ALA A 367 -30.18 -6.61 -31.73
N CYS A 368 -30.79 -7.66 -31.18
CA CYS A 368 -31.25 -7.75 -29.80
C CYS A 368 -30.78 -9.06 -29.18
N GLY A 369 -30.05 -8.98 -28.07
CA GLY A 369 -29.77 -10.13 -27.22
C GLY A 369 -30.96 -10.36 -26.28
N TYR A 370 -31.64 -11.49 -26.42
CA TYR A 370 -32.70 -11.95 -25.54
C TYR A 370 -32.24 -13.22 -24.83
N ASP A 371 -31.66 -13.03 -23.65
CA ASP A 371 -30.93 -14.04 -22.90
C ASP A 371 -29.92 -14.83 -23.77
N GLU A 372 -30.21 -16.10 -24.11
CA GLU A 372 -29.35 -16.95 -24.95
C GLU A 372 -29.60 -16.80 -26.46
N TYR A 373 -30.65 -16.11 -26.86
CA TYR A 373 -31.05 -15.94 -28.25
C TYR A 373 -30.62 -14.58 -28.78
N LEU A 374 -30.01 -14.56 -29.96
CA LEU A 374 -29.81 -13.35 -30.74
C LEU A 374 -31.00 -13.20 -31.70
N LEU A 375 -31.72 -12.10 -31.55
CA LEU A 375 -32.82 -11.69 -32.43
C LEU A 375 -32.32 -10.59 -33.38
N ILE A 376 -32.59 -10.74 -34.66
CA ILE A 376 -32.35 -9.69 -35.66
C ILE A 376 -33.69 -9.27 -36.24
N PHE A 377 -34.04 -8.00 -36.07
CA PHE A 377 -35.27 -7.40 -36.57
C PHE A 377 -34.99 -6.54 -37.79
N VAL A 378 -35.75 -6.75 -38.87
CA VAL A 378 -35.84 -5.81 -39.99
C VAL A 378 -37.05 -4.91 -39.79
N LEU A 379 -36.79 -3.64 -39.52
CA LEU A 379 -37.79 -2.67 -39.07
C LEU A 379 -38.29 -1.82 -40.23
N LYS A 380 -39.61 -1.73 -40.38
CA LYS A 380 -40.29 -0.80 -41.27
C LYS A 380 -40.57 0.50 -40.51
N LEU A 381 -39.57 1.37 -40.47
CA LEU A 381 -39.63 2.68 -39.80
C LEU A 381 -40.50 3.68 -40.61
N PRO A 382 -41.18 4.64 -39.94
CA PRO A 382 -42.06 5.62 -40.59
C PRO A 382 -41.42 6.45 -41.71
N ASN A 383 -40.12 6.70 -41.65
CA ASN A 383 -39.40 7.44 -42.69
C ASN A 383 -39.38 6.71 -44.04
N ILE A 384 -39.67 5.41 -44.05
CA ILE A 384 -39.76 4.59 -45.27
C ILE A 384 -41.15 4.72 -45.92
N THR A 385 -42.19 5.07 -45.15
CA THR A 385 -43.58 5.17 -45.64
C THR A 385 -43.95 6.52 -46.23
N ILE A 386 -43.13 7.56 -46.04
CA ILE A 386 -43.37 8.87 -46.64
C ILE A 386 -42.97 8.79 -48.11
N SER A 387 -43.96 8.62 -48.99
CA SER A 387 -43.77 8.73 -50.44
C SER A 387 -43.35 10.16 -50.80
N TYR A 388 -42.21 10.30 -51.48
CA TYR A 388 -41.80 11.53 -52.14
C TYR A 388 -42.74 11.84 -53.32
N GLN A 389 -43.90 12.43 -53.04
CA GLN A 389 -44.80 12.95 -54.07
C GLN A 389 -45.17 14.43 -53.89
N GLU A 390 -44.67 15.14 -52.88
CA GLU A 390 -45.07 16.54 -52.63
C GLU A 390 -43.94 17.53 -52.29
N LEU A 391 -42.67 17.23 -52.57
CA LEU A 391 -41.57 18.17 -52.26
C LEU A 391 -40.58 18.39 -53.40
N SER A 392 -41.08 18.47 -54.63
CA SER A 392 -40.34 19.01 -55.78
C SER A 392 -40.86 20.39 -56.16
N THR A 393 -40.75 21.36 -55.26
CA THR A 393 -40.66 22.78 -55.61
C THR A 393 -39.80 23.50 -54.57
N ASN A 394 -38.67 24.02 -55.05
CA ASN A 394 -37.90 25.16 -54.51
C ASN A 394 -37.01 24.86 -53.28
N ASP A 395 -35.72 24.61 -53.54
CA ASP A 395 -34.64 25.58 -53.28
C ASP A 395 -33.28 24.84 -53.22
N GLU A 396 -32.55 24.86 -54.34
CA GLU A 396 -31.14 24.49 -54.38
C GLU A 396 -30.31 25.66 -53.82
N SER A 397 -30.00 25.62 -52.53
CA SER A 397 -28.89 26.39 -51.97
C SER A 397 -27.71 25.45 -51.74
N GLU A 398 -26.73 25.53 -52.62
CA GLU A 398 -25.43 24.85 -52.51
C GLU A 398 -24.74 25.24 -51.20
N ILE A 399 -24.65 24.30 -50.26
CA ILE A 399 -23.75 24.35 -49.11
C ILE A 399 -22.68 23.31 -49.37
N ASP A 400 -21.42 23.74 -49.39
CA ASP A 400 -20.23 22.91 -49.61
C ASP A 400 -20.14 21.77 -48.58
N SER A 401 -20.72 20.61 -48.94
CA SER A 401 -20.66 19.38 -48.14
C SER A 401 -19.39 18.60 -48.45
N THR A 402 -18.58 18.31 -47.44
CA THR A 402 -17.38 17.49 -47.54
C THR A 402 -17.68 16.06 -48.03
N ASP A 403 -16.71 15.38 -48.65
CA ASP A 403 -16.85 14.05 -49.27
C ASP A 403 -17.39 12.92 -48.37
N MET A 404 -17.52 13.15 -47.05
CA MET A 404 -18.11 12.20 -46.09
C MET A 404 -19.64 12.30 -46.00
N ASP A 405 -20.25 13.43 -46.33
CA ASP A 405 -21.72 13.61 -46.28
C ASP A 405 -22.42 12.87 -47.43
N LYS A 406 -21.73 12.66 -48.55
CA LYS A 406 -22.22 11.89 -49.71
C LYS A 406 -22.41 10.39 -49.44
N LYS A 407 -21.84 9.84 -48.36
CA LYS A 407 -21.95 8.41 -48.01
C LYS A 407 -23.21 8.04 -47.20
N TYR A 408 -23.95 9.02 -46.68
CA TYR A 408 -25.05 8.79 -45.74
C TYR A 408 -26.44 9.19 -46.28
N ASN A 409 -26.51 9.67 -47.51
CA ASN A 409 -27.77 10.02 -48.18
C ASN A 409 -28.19 8.92 -49.16
N ASN A 410 -28.45 7.72 -48.65
CA ASN A 410 -29.16 6.70 -49.41
C ASN A 410 -30.66 6.84 -49.16
N ASP A 411 -31.48 6.59 -50.18
CA ASP A 411 -32.94 6.58 -50.04
C ASP A 411 -33.35 5.52 -49.00
N PRO A 412 -34.03 5.89 -47.90
CA PRO A 412 -34.41 4.96 -46.83
C PRO A 412 -35.21 3.75 -47.32
N GLN A 413 -35.99 3.94 -48.39
CA GLN A 413 -36.79 2.88 -49.00
C GLN A 413 -35.93 1.82 -49.69
N LYS A 414 -34.87 2.22 -50.42
CA LYS A 414 -33.93 1.28 -51.05
C LYS A 414 -33.16 0.48 -50.00
N ASP A 415 -32.75 1.13 -48.92
CA ASP A 415 -32.05 0.46 -47.81
C ASP A 415 -32.96 -0.57 -47.12
N TYR A 416 -34.25 -0.25 -46.98
CA TYR A 416 -35.25 -1.20 -46.46
C TYR A 416 -35.44 -2.41 -47.38
N GLU A 417 -35.63 -2.19 -48.68
CA GLU A 417 -35.74 -3.28 -49.66
C GLU A 417 -34.49 -4.17 -49.66
N HIS A 418 -33.31 -3.57 -49.65
CA HIS A 418 -32.05 -4.30 -49.52
C HIS A 418 -32.00 -5.14 -48.24
N SER A 419 -32.41 -4.57 -47.10
CA SER A 419 -32.44 -5.31 -45.83
C SER A 419 -33.40 -6.49 -45.81
N CYS A 420 -34.52 -6.40 -46.54
CA CYS A 420 -35.45 -7.52 -46.71
C CYS A 420 -34.82 -8.64 -47.54
N ASN A 421 -34.16 -8.26 -48.65
CA ASN A 421 -33.53 -9.21 -49.57
C ASN A 421 -32.39 -10.03 -48.92
N LEU A 422 -31.69 -9.49 -47.91
CA LEU A 422 -30.61 -10.20 -47.21
C LEU A 422 -31.05 -11.51 -46.54
N PHE A 423 -32.34 -11.66 -46.23
CA PHE A 423 -32.83 -12.73 -45.37
C PHE A 423 -33.88 -13.64 -46.03
N ASN A 424 -34.14 -13.45 -47.32
CA ASN A 424 -35.16 -14.24 -48.04
C ASN A 424 -34.82 -15.74 -48.15
N ASP A 425 -33.53 -16.09 -48.11
CA ASP A 425 -33.04 -17.47 -48.34
C ASP A 425 -33.02 -18.33 -47.05
N ILE A 426 -33.51 -17.82 -45.92
CA ILE A 426 -33.44 -18.49 -44.61
C ILE A 426 -34.61 -19.46 -44.42
N GLN A 427 -34.37 -20.58 -43.72
CA GLN A 427 -35.42 -21.53 -43.32
C GLN A 427 -36.41 -20.90 -42.35
N ILE A 428 -37.70 -21.01 -42.67
CA ILE A 428 -38.80 -20.57 -41.81
C ILE A 428 -39.14 -21.68 -40.81
N ILE A 429 -39.05 -21.39 -39.52
CA ILE A 429 -39.48 -22.31 -38.46
C ILE A 429 -40.97 -22.15 -38.20
N ASN A 430 -41.69 -23.27 -38.26
CA ASN A 430 -43.05 -23.41 -37.73
C ASN A 430 -43.12 -24.34 -36.50
N ASP A 431 -42.01 -25.03 -36.18
CA ASP A 431 -41.93 -26.07 -35.14
C ASP A 431 -41.37 -25.54 -33.80
N GLU A 432 -41.49 -26.33 -32.73
CA GLU A 432 -41.05 -25.99 -31.36
C GLU A 432 -39.56 -25.59 -31.27
N LEU A 433 -39.25 -24.54 -30.50
CA LEU A 433 -37.91 -23.92 -30.44
C LEU A 433 -36.82 -24.84 -29.84
N ASP A 434 -37.20 -25.90 -29.14
CA ASP A 434 -36.26 -26.81 -28.45
C ASP A 434 -35.34 -27.56 -29.43
N ASN A 435 -35.77 -27.71 -30.69
CA ASN A 435 -35.00 -28.37 -31.74
C ASN A 435 -34.04 -27.45 -32.52
N VAL A 436 -33.93 -26.17 -32.14
CA VAL A 436 -33.02 -25.23 -32.81
C VAL A 436 -31.56 -25.57 -32.50
N ASN A 437 -30.82 -25.97 -33.53
CA ASN A 437 -29.38 -26.22 -33.44
C ASN A 437 -28.61 -24.95 -33.06
N LEU A 438 -27.52 -25.12 -32.30
CA LEU A 438 -26.63 -24.02 -31.91
C LEU A 438 -26.11 -23.28 -33.15
N LEU A 439 -26.16 -21.94 -33.10
CA LEU A 439 -25.69 -21.02 -34.15
C LEU A 439 -26.37 -21.17 -35.52
N SER A 440 -27.48 -21.90 -35.61
CA SER A 440 -28.33 -21.93 -36.82
C SER A 440 -29.11 -20.63 -36.98
N TRP A 441 -29.35 -20.23 -38.22
CA TRP A 441 -30.08 -19.02 -38.58
C TRP A 441 -31.47 -19.42 -39.03
N ASN A 442 -32.48 -18.94 -38.33
CA ASN A 442 -33.86 -19.34 -38.58
C ASN A 442 -34.78 -18.13 -38.58
N GLN A 443 -35.76 -18.10 -39.48
CA GLN A 443 -36.75 -17.03 -39.54
C GLN A 443 -38.05 -17.46 -38.84
N ILE A 444 -38.62 -16.57 -38.03
CA ILE A 444 -39.95 -16.79 -37.42
C ILE A 444 -41.02 -16.22 -38.34
N LYS A 445 -42.08 -17.00 -38.58
CA LYS A 445 -43.29 -16.49 -39.22
C LYS A 445 -44.25 -15.93 -38.16
N VAL A 446 -44.48 -14.62 -38.20
CA VAL A 446 -45.46 -13.98 -37.30
C VAL A 446 -46.87 -14.15 -37.88
N ASN A 447 -47.75 -14.83 -37.17
CA ASN A 447 -49.16 -14.95 -37.57
C ASN A 447 -49.89 -13.61 -37.32
N SER A 448 -50.21 -12.89 -38.39
CA SER A 448 -50.78 -11.53 -38.36
C SER A 448 -52.20 -11.42 -37.78
N SER A 449 -52.83 -12.52 -37.37
CA SER A 449 -54.25 -12.56 -36.96
C SER A 449 -54.50 -12.43 -35.45
N ARG A 450 -53.51 -12.65 -34.59
CA ARG A 450 -53.65 -12.61 -33.12
C ARG A 450 -52.97 -11.42 -32.43
N HIS A 451 -52.14 -10.70 -33.16
CA HIS A 451 -51.20 -9.75 -32.60
C HIS A 451 -51.55 -8.30 -33.01
N ASN A 452 -51.31 -7.34 -32.10
CA ASN A 452 -51.62 -5.91 -32.28
C ASN A 452 -51.04 -5.32 -33.57
N LEU A 453 -51.55 -4.15 -33.97
CA LEU A 453 -51.08 -3.34 -35.13
C LEU A 453 -49.55 -3.16 -35.21
N GLU A 454 -48.84 -3.36 -34.10
CA GLU A 454 -47.39 -3.23 -33.92
C GLU A 454 -46.58 -4.21 -34.80
N PHE A 455 -47.06 -5.43 -35.02
CA PHE A 455 -46.35 -6.43 -35.83
C PHE A 455 -46.38 -6.15 -37.35
N LYS A 456 -47.23 -5.22 -37.82
CA LYS A 456 -47.21 -4.77 -39.23
C LYS A 456 -45.95 -3.98 -39.59
N SER A 457 -45.22 -3.50 -38.59
CA SER A 457 -43.98 -2.72 -38.77
C SER A 457 -42.73 -3.60 -38.84
N ILE A 458 -42.85 -4.92 -38.69
CA ILE A 458 -41.72 -5.86 -38.76
C ILE A 458 -41.92 -6.77 -39.95
N ASN A 459 -40.89 -6.90 -40.78
CA ASN A 459 -40.95 -7.81 -41.92
C ASN A 459 -40.37 -9.18 -41.54
N ASN A 460 -39.09 -9.19 -41.14
CA ASN A 460 -38.35 -10.40 -40.85
C ASN A 460 -37.84 -10.39 -39.41
N ILE A 461 -38.03 -11.52 -38.71
CA ILE A 461 -37.45 -11.80 -37.39
C ILE A 461 -36.59 -13.04 -37.51
N ILE A 462 -35.31 -12.90 -37.21
CA ILE A 462 -34.35 -14.01 -37.28
C ILE A 462 -33.89 -14.36 -35.88
N ILE A 463 -33.88 -15.64 -35.56
CA ILE A 463 -33.38 -16.20 -34.31
C ILE A 463 -32.08 -16.95 -34.56
N ILE A 464 -31.11 -16.71 -33.69
CA ILE A 464 -29.88 -17.51 -33.58
C ILE A 464 -29.68 -17.91 -32.11
N LYS A 465 -29.61 -19.21 -31.83
CA LYS A 465 -29.39 -19.75 -30.48
C LYS A 465 -27.89 -19.80 -30.13
N HIS A 466 -27.50 -19.18 -29.03
CA HIS A 466 -26.17 -19.29 -28.43
C HIS A 466 -26.17 -20.27 -27.26
N GLN A 467 -24.98 -20.65 -26.77
CA GLN A 467 -24.82 -21.58 -25.65
C GLN A 467 -25.11 -20.95 -24.28
N SER A 468 -25.09 -19.62 -24.18
CA SER A 468 -25.31 -18.92 -22.92
C SER A 468 -25.72 -17.47 -23.17
N THR A 469 -26.11 -16.79 -22.09
CA THR A 469 -26.58 -15.41 -22.06
C THR A 469 -25.65 -14.44 -22.81
N ILE A 470 -26.18 -13.71 -23.78
CA ILE A 470 -25.49 -12.67 -24.53
C ILE A 470 -25.36 -11.41 -23.67
N LYS A 471 -24.19 -10.77 -23.64
CA LYS A 471 -23.99 -9.53 -22.86
C LYS A 471 -23.48 -8.33 -23.66
N CYS A 472 -22.88 -8.55 -24.83
CA CYS A 472 -22.32 -7.47 -25.64
C CYS A 472 -22.51 -7.79 -27.12
N LEU A 473 -22.92 -6.76 -27.87
CA LEU A 473 -23.06 -6.75 -29.31
C LEU A 473 -22.25 -5.58 -29.87
N SER A 474 -21.47 -5.83 -30.92
CA SER A 474 -20.75 -4.78 -31.64
C SER A 474 -20.77 -5.05 -33.13
N TRP A 475 -21.34 -4.12 -33.89
CA TRP A 475 -21.25 -4.12 -35.34
C TRP A 475 -19.85 -3.73 -35.81
N HIS A 476 -19.45 -4.28 -36.95
CA HIS A 476 -18.32 -3.77 -37.72
C HIS A 476 -18.74 -2.46 -38.42
N ASN A 477 -17.82 -1.52 -38.63
CA ASN A 477 -18.14 -0.20 -39.21
C ASN A 477 -18.75 -0.24 -40.61
N LYS A 478 -18.55 -1.35 -41.35
CA LYS A 478 -19.18 -1.61 -42.67
C LYS A 478 -20.53 -2.33 -42.59
N GLY A 479 -20.98 -2.74 -41.40
CA GLY A 479 -22.26 -3.43 -41.19
C GLY A 479 -22.27 -4.93 -41.49
N GLY A 480 -21.45 -5.45 -42.40
CA GLY A 480 -21.53 -6.87 -42.80
C GLY A 480 -21.21 -7.93 -41.74
N TYR A 481 -20.64 -7.54 -40.60
CA TYR A 481 -20.29 -8.44 -39.50
C TYR A 481 -20.77 -7.93 -38.15
N LEU A 482 -21.24 -8.84 -37.30
CA LEU A 482 -21.64 -8.60 -35.91
C LEU A 482 -20.85 -9.50 -34.98
N VAL A 483 -20.23 -8.94 -33.95
CA VAL A 483 -19.61 -9.70 -32.86
C VAL A 483 -20.60 -9.83 -31.70
N VAL A 484 -20.72 -11.04 -31.18
CA VAL A 484 -21.54 -11.40 -30.02
C VAL A 484 -20.62 -11.98 -28.95
N VAL A 485 -20.78 -11.50 -27.71
CA VAL A 485 -20.04 -12.02 -26.55
C VAL A 485 -21.00 -12.69 -25.58
N SER A 486 -20.69 -13.95 -25.27
CA SER A 486 -21.41 -14.80 -24.31
C SER A 486 -20.44 -15.25 -23.20
N PRO A 487 -20.27 -14.47 -22.11
CA PRO A 487 -19.19 -14.66 -21.14
C PRO A 487 -19.22 -16.01 -20.43
N ARG A 488 -20.42 -16.56 -20.22
CA ARG A 488 -20.68 -17.76 -19.41
C ARG A 488 -20.76 -19.03 -20.25
N SER A 489 -20.37 -19.00 -21.53
CA SER A 489 -20.42 -20.19 -22.36
C SER A 489 -19.42 -21.24 -21.84
N VAL A 490 -19.88 -22.48 -21.78
CA VAL A 490 -19.08 -23.64 -21.34
C VAL A 490 -17.90 -23.83 -22.29
N SER A 491 -18.17 -23.76 -23.60
CA SER A 491 -17.16 -23.87 -24.65
C SER A 491 -16.40 -22.54 -24.83
N PRO A 492 -15.07 -22.49 -24.63
CA PRO A 492 -14.30 -21.26 -24.80
C PRO A 492 -14.34 -20.66 -26.21
N SER A 493 -14.56 -21.49 -27.23
CA SER A 493 -14.69 -21.07 -28.62
C SER A 493 -15.99 -20.30 -28.90
N GLN A 494 -17.04 -20.58 -28.14
CA GLN A 494 -18.36 -19.96 -28.31
C GLN A 494 -18.51 -18.65 -27.52
N ARG A 495 -17.52 -18.25 -26.71
CA ARG A 495 -17.54 -17.00 -25.93
C ARG A 495 -17.56 -15.75 -26.82
N VAL A 496 -16.98 -15.84 -28.01
CA VAL A 496 -16.92 -14.77 -29.00
C VAL A 496 -17.25 -15.34 -30.37
N VAL A 497 -18.41 -14.99 -30.88
CA VAL A 497 -18.91 -15.43 -32.19
C VAL A 497 -19.05 -14.21 -33.10
N ILE A 498 -18.62 -14.38 -34.36
CA ILE A 498 -18.76 -13.38 -35.41
C ILE A 498 -19.82 -13.89 -36.38
N HIS A 499 -20.90 -13.14 -36.53
CA HIS A 499 -21.96 -13.39 -37.49
C HIS A 499 -21.72 -12.56 -38.74
N SER A 500 -21.77 -13.19 -39.91
CA SER A 500 -21.79 -12.50 -41.19
C SER A 500 -23.24 -12.37 -41.64
N ILE A 501 -23.75 -11.13 -41.76
CA ILE A 501 -25.14 -10.91 -42.17
C ILE A 501 -25.31 -11.34 -43.63
N ASN A 502 -24.44 -10.88 -44.52
CA ASN A 502 -24.59 -11.09 -45.96
C ASN A 502 -24.60 -12.58 -46.36
N ARG A 503 -23.98 -13.44 -45.53
CA ARG A 503 -23.92 -14.90 -45.75
C ARG A 503 -24.81 -15.67 -44.79
N CYS A 504 -25.51 -15.00 -43.87
CA CYS A 504 -26.26 -15.62 -42.78
C CYS A 504 -25.52 -16.79 -42.12
N SER A 505 -24.24 -16.56 -41.76
CA SER A 505 -23.36 -17.60 -41.23
C SER A 505 -22.64 -17.14 -39.97
N SER A 506 -22.34 -18.10 -39.10
CA SER A 506 -21.74 -17.88 -37.78
C SER A 506 -20.34 -18.48 -37.72
N ILE A 507 -19.35 -17.71 -37.28
CA ILE A 507 -17.95 -18.12 -37.19
C ILE A 507 -17.44 -17.88 -35.77
N THR A 508 -16.92 -18.91 -35.10
CA THR A 508 -16.25 -18.74 -33.80
C THR A 508 -14.92 -18.03 -33.97
N ALA A 509 -14.69 -16.92 -33.26
CA ALA A 509 -13.49 -16.11 -33.45
C ALA A 509 -12.21 -16.85 -33.00
N PHE A 510 -12.31 -17.71 -32.00
CA PHE A 510 -11.20 -18.41 -31.34
C PHE A 510 -11.50 -19.91 -31.18
N LYS A 511 -10.46 -20.75 -31.26
CA LYS A 511 -10.57 -22.16 -30.83
C LYS A 511 -10.41 -22.32 -29.32
N LYS A 512 -9.46 -21.57 -28.72
CA LYS A 512 -9.21 -21.53 -27.29
C LYS A 512 -8.93 -20.08 -26.88
N LEU A 513 -9.60 -19.61 -25.84
CA LEU A 513 -9.37 -18.28 -25.26
C LEU A 513 -9.33 -18.38 -23.73
N ASN A 514 -8.25 -17.87 -23.15
CA ASN A 514 -8.01 -17.95 -21.71
C ASN A 514 -8.75 -16.83 -20.98
N GLY A 515 -9.58 -17.22 -20.01
CA GLY A 515 -10.39 -16.31 -19.20
C GLY A 515 -11.77 -16.03 -19.78
N MET A 516 -12.65 -15.46 -18.96
CA MET A 516 -13.97 -15.00 -19.39
C MET A 516 -13.85 -13.70 -20.20
N VAL A 517 -14.58 -13.60 -21.30
CA VAL A 517 -14.63 -12.40 -22.15
C VAL A 517 -15.77 -11.53 -21.66
N LYS A 518 -15.48 -10.25 -21.40
CA LYS A 518 -16.47 -9.28 -20.89
C LYS A 518 -17.04 -8.43 -22.01
N SER A 519 -16.19 -7.98 -22.93
CA SER A 519 -16.57 -7.12 -24.06
C SER A 519 -15.67 -7.40 -25.26
N ALA A 520 -16.18 -7.15 -26.46
CA ALA A 520 -15.42 -7.19 -27.70
C ALA A 520 -15.93 -6.12 -28.67
N GLN A 521 -15.01 -5.48 -29.39
CA GLN A 521 -15.31 -4.41 -30.34
C GLN A 521 -14.40 -4.55 -31.57
N PHE A 522 -14.93 -4.27 -32.76
CA PHE A 522 -14.11 -4.14 -33.95
C PHE A 522 -13.32 -2.82 -33.92
N HIS A 523 -12.10 -2.86 -34.44
CA HIS A 523 -11.33 -1.65 -34.66
C HIS A 523 -11.89 -0.84 -35.84
N ASN A 524 -11.81 0.49 -35.76
CA ASN A 524 -12.50 1.37 -36.70
C ASN A 524 -11.94 1.36 -38.13
N ILE A 525 -10.61 1.22 -38.25
CA ILE A 525 -9.87 1.32 -39.52
C ILE A 525 -9.23 -0.03 -39.89
N ASN A 526 -8.36 -0.53 -39.02
CA ASN A 526 -7.68 -1.81 -39.19
C ASN A 526 -8.65 -3.00 -39.02
N PRO A 527 -8.42 -4.13 -39.71
CA PRO A 527 -9.22 -5.35 -39.60
C PRO A 527 -8.89 -6.14 -38.31
N TRP A 528 -8.93 -5.44 -37.18
CA TRP A 528 -8.61 -5.98 -35.87
C TRP A 528 -9.87 -6.18 -35.03
N LEU A 529 -9.84 -7.21 -34.20
CA LEU A 529 -10.83 -7.45 -33.16
C LEU A 529 -10.18 -7.22 -31.79
N VAL A 530 -10.75 -6.30 -31.02
CA VAL A 530 -10.32 -5.98 -29.66
C VAL A 530 -11.21 -6.76 -28.70
N VAL A 531 -10.60 -7.60 -27.86
CA VAL A 531 -11.31 -8.50 -26.93
C VAL A 531 -10.84 -8.27 -25.51
N ALA A 532 -11.74 -7.78 -24.64
CA ALA A 532 -11.49 -7.65 -23.21
C ALA A 532 -11.82 -8.95 -22.49
N THR A 533 -10.79 -9.54 -21.89
CA THR A 533 -10.92 -10.62 -20.91
C THR A 533 -10.82 -10.07 -19.50
N GLN A 534 -11.19 -10.87 -18.49
CA GLN A 534 -11.17 -10.45 -17.07
C GLN A 534 -9.83 -9.83 -16.58
N LYS A 535 -8.68 -10.13 -17.20
CA LYS A 535 -7.36 -9.65 -16.76
C LYS A 535 -6.58 -8.81 -17.79
N CYS A 536 -7.03 -8.77 -19.04
CA CYS A 536 -6.29 -8.11 -20.12
C CYS A 536 -7.16 -7.87 -21.35
N VAL A 537 -6.74 -6.93 -22.20
CA VAL A 537 -7.34 -6.69 -23.51
C VAL A 537 -6.41 -7.23 -24.60
N ARG A 538 -6.94 -7.99 -25.55
CA ARG A 538 -6.19 -8.59 -26.66
C ARG A 538 -6.65 -7.98 -27.97
N ILE A 539 -5.70 -7.56 -28.80
CA ILE A 539 -5.95 -7.04 -30.15
C ILE A 539 -5.48 -8.09 -31.15
N ILE A 540 -6.38 -8.53 -32.02
CA ILE A 540 -6.17 -9.70 -32.86
C ILE A 540 -6.48 -9.34 -34.31
N ASP A 541 -5.55 -9.67 -35.21
CA ASP A 541 -5.73 -9.43 -36.64
C ASP A 541 -6.55 -10.55 -37.27
N LEU A 542 -7.66 -10.18 -37.92
CA LEU A 542 -8.57 -11.12 -38.55
C LEU A 542 -8.12 -11.56 -39.95
N THR A 543 -7.19 -10.85 -40.58
CA THR A 543 -6.71 -11.15 -41.95
C THR A 543 -5.59 -12.19 -41.98
N SER A 544 -4.82 -12.28 -40.89
CA SER A 544 -3.60 -13.06 -40.77
C SER A 544 -3.82 -14.57 -40.67
N ASN A 545 -4.40 -15.18 -41.70
CA ASN A 545 -4.39 -16.63 -41.91
C ASN A 545 -3.12 -17.02 -42.69
N LYS A 546 -1.92 -16.87 -42.11
CA LYS A 546 -0.70 -17.48 -42.66
C LYS A 546 0.08 -18.23 -41.59
N THR A 547 0.16 -19.54 -41.82
CA THR A 547 1.32 -20.39 -41.55
C THR A 547 2.58 -19.64 -41.92
N ASN A 548 3.38 -19.24 -40.93
CA ASN A 548 4.82 -19.11 -41.11
C ASN A 548 5.46 -19.44 -39.77
N ASN A 549 6.14 -20.58 -39.77
CA ASN A 549 7.11 -20.96 -38.77
C ASN A 549 8.05 -19.78 -38.54
N ASN A 550 8.10 -19.29 -37.31
CA ASN A 550 9.36 -19.02 -36.62
C ASN A 550 9.10 -19.03 -35.12
N LYS A 551 9.85 -19.89 -34.45
CA LYS A 551 9.82 -20.20 -33.03
C LYS A 551 9.95 -18.92 -32.19
N LEU A 552 9.04 -18.72 -31.24
CA LEU A 552 9.34 -18.78 -29.80
C LEU A 552 8.02 -18.71 -28.99
N GLY A 553 7.70 -19.79 -28.26
CA GLY A 553 6.79 -19.76 -27.10
C GLY A 553 5.28 -19.75 -27.35
N ASN A 554 4.70 -20.97 -27.32
CA ASN A 554 3.30 -21.31 -27.07
C ASN A 554 2.29 -21.23 -28.23
N GLN A 555 1.89 -22.44 -28.64
CA GLN A 555 1.00 -22.79 -29.73
C GLN A 555 -0.46 -22.36 -29.50
N SER A 556 -1.20 -22.28 -30.63
CA SER A 556 -2.67 -22.35 -30.76
C SER A 556 -3.46 -21.04 -30.91
N THR A 557 -3.17 -20.25 -31.95
CA THR A 557 -4.20 -19.57 -32.77
C THR A 557 -3.67 -19.33 -34.19
N ASN A 558 -4.43 -19.74 -35.21
CA ASN A 558 -4.18 -19.38 -36.62
C ASN A 558 -4.56 -17.91 -36.94
N LYS A 559 -4.48 -17.03 -35.93
CA LYS A 559 -4.67 -15.58 -36.04
C LYS A 559 -3.58 -14.92 -35.21
N LYS A 560 -2.84 -13.98 -35.79
CA LYS A 560 -1.71 -13.30 -35.16
C LYS A 560 -2.24 -12.35 -34.07
N LEU A 561 -1.86 -12.60 -32.82
CA LEU A 561 -2.03 -11.63 -31.74
C LEU A 561 -1.17 -10.40 -32.06
N VAL A 562 -1.79 -9.24 -32.18
CA VAL A 562 -1.10 -7.99 -32.50
C VAL A 562 -0.48 -7.41 -31.24
N LYS A 563 -1.33 -7.14 -30.23
CA LYS A 563 -0.93 -6.59 -28.93
C LYS A 563 -1.77 -7.19 -27.80
N LYS A 564 -1.15 -7.31 -26.63
CA LYS A 564 -1.80 -7.70 -25.37
C LYS A 564 -1.61 -6.56 -24.38
N LEU A 565 -2.69 -5.84 -24.10
CA LEU A 565 -2.71 -4.73 -23.17
C LEU A 565 -2.87 -5.27 -21.73
N ILE A 566 -1.98 -4.83 -20.84
CA ILE A 566 -1.83 -5.32 -19.46
C ILE A 566 -2.07 -4.13 -18.50
N GLY A 567 -2.37 -4.40 -17.22
CA GLY A 567 -2.63 -3.36 -16.22
C GLY A 567 -4.11 -3.00 -16.05
N VAL A 568 -5.01 -3.90 -16.49
CA VAL A 568 -6.46 -3.78 -16.33
C VAL A 568 -6.98 -4.95 -15.52
N ASP A 569 -7.72 -4.64 -14.46
CA ASP A 569 -8.40 -5.60 -13.61
C ASP A 569 -9.91 -5.52 -13.85
N ASP A 570 -10.49 -6.64 -14.28
CA ASP A 570 -11.92 -6.84 -14.55
C ASP A 570 -12.57 -5.72 -15.40
N PRO A 571 -12.22 -5.64 -16.70
CA PRO A 571 -12.78 -4.66 -17.61
C PRO A 571 -14.28 -4.89 -17.82
N THR A 572 -15.04 -3.81 -17.77
CA THR A 572 -16.50 -3.82 -17.99
C THR A 572 -16.86 -3.46 -19.42
N CYS A 573 -16.22 -2.42 -19.98
CA CYS A 573 -16.49 -1.89 -21.31
C CYS A 573 -15.20 -1.42 -22.00
N ILE A 574 -15.23 -1.35 -23.33
CA ILE A 574 -14.14 -0.84 -24.17
C ILE A 574 -14.72 0.25 -25.07
N SER A 575 -13.94 1.29 -25.33
CA SER A 575 -14.20 2.22 -26.43
C SER A 575 -12.91 2.53 -27.18
N ILE A 576 -13.02 2.60 -28.49
CA ILE A 576 -11.91 2.89 -29.40
C ILE A 576 -12.14 4.28 -29.98
N ASP A 577 -11.09 5.11 -29.97
CA ASP A 577 -11.12 6.45 -30.55
C ASP A 577 -11.40 6.40 -32.06
N PRO A 578 -12.04 7.41 -32.67
CA PRO A 578 -12.27 7.46 -34.11
C PRO A 578 -10.99 7.30 -34.95
N THR A 579 -9.84 7.78 -34.47
CA THR A 579 -8.54 7.59 -35.14
C THR A 579 -8.04 6.14 -35.07
N GLY A 580 -8.54 5.33 -34.13
CA GLY A 580 -8.13 3.95 -33.88
C GLY A 580 -6.85 3.78 -33.05
N LYS A 581 -6.12 4.87 -32.73
CA LYS A 581 -4.84 4.77 -32.00
C LYS A 581 -4.97 4.65 -30.48
N HIS A 582 -6.05 5.20 -29.92
CA HIS A 582 -6.26 5.18 -28.48
C HIS A 582 -7.45 4.29 -28.11
N ILE A 583 -7.30 3.59 -26.98
CA ILE A 583 -8.34 2.73 -26.42
C ILE A 583 -8.58 3.12 -24.96
N PHE A 584 -9.85 3.31 -24.61
CA PHE A 584 -10.28 3.51 -23.24
C PHE A 584 -10.98 2.26 -22.73
N VAL A 585 -10.61 1.82 -21.54
CA VAL A 585 -11.14 0.61 -20.90
C VAL A 585 -11.68 0.96 -19.53
N GLY A 586 -12.98 0.77 -19.34
CA GLY A 586 -13.62 0.93 -18.03
C GLY A 586 -13.40 -0.31 -17.15
N GLN A 587 -13.14 -0.10 -15.86
CA GLN A 587 -12.94 -1.17 -14.88
C GLN A 587 -14.09 -1.23 -13.85
N SER A 588 -14.27 -2.38 -13.23
CA SER A 588 -15.23 -2.55 -12.14
C SER A 588 -14.86 -1.79 -10.85
N ASN A 589 -13.61 -1.37 -10.71
CA ASN A 589 -13.11 -0.59 -9.57
C ASN A 589 -13.26 0.94 -9.74
N GLY A 590 -13.95 1.41 -10.79
CA GLY A 590 -14.14 2.85 -11.05
C GLY A 590 -12.96 3.56 -11.73
N ARG A 591 -11.96 2.78 -12.16
CA ARG A 591 -10.79 3.25 -12.92
C ARG A 591 -11.03 3.14 -14.42
N VAL A 592 -10.60 4.15 -15.17
CA VAL A 592 -10.53 4.12 -16.63
C VAL A 592 -9.07 4.02 -17.03
N ALA A 593 -8.71 2.93 -17.71
CA ALA A 593 -7.38 2.76 -18.28
C ALA A 593 -7.36 3.34 -19.69
N TRP A 594 -6.51 4.33 -19.91
CA TRP A 594 -6.24 4.91 -21.21
C TRP A 594 -4.98 4.28 -21.80
N TYR A 595 -5.14 3.61 -22.93
CA TYR A 595 -4.04 3.05 -23.72
C TYR A 595 -3.79 3.90 -24.96
N ASP A 596 -2.52 4.23 -25.17
CA ASP A 596 -1.99 4.61 -26.46
C ASP A 596 -1.37 3.36 -27.09
N LEU A 597 -1.91 2.94 -28.24
CA LEU A 597 -1.44 1.74 -28.91
C LEU A 597 -0.01 1.89 -29.41
N ASP A 598 0.45 3.07 -29.80
CA ASP A 598 1.78 3.24 -30.39
C ASP A 598 2.88 3.28 -29.32
N LEU A 599 2.57 3.77 -28.12
CA LEU A 599 3.55 3.95 -27.04
C LEU A 599 3.89 2.67 -26.27
N SER A 600 2.90 2.00 -25.66
CA SER A 600 3.17 0.84 -24.80
C SER A 600 1.98 -0.11 -24.65
N ASN A 601 2.24 -1.31 -24.11
CA ASN A 601 1.18 -2.27 -23.76
C ASN A 601 0.59 -2.02 -22.36
N THR A 602 1.14 -1.09 -21.60
CA THR A 602 0.65 -0.63 -20.29
C THR A 602 -0.20 0.63 -20.47
N PRO A 603 -1.11 0.95 -19.53
CA PRO A 603 -1.91 2.17 -19.67
C PRO A 603 -1.00 3.39 -19.66
N TYR A 604 -1.22 4.32 -20.60
CA TYR A 604 -0.58 5.63 -20.63
C TYR A 604 -0.93 6.42 -19.38
N LYS A 605 -2.23 6.44 -19.03
CA LYS A 605 -2.73 7.04 -17.81
C LYS A 605 -3.85 6.20 -17.21
N LEU A 606 -3.84 6.07 -15.90
CA LEU A 606 -4.91 5.43 -15.16
C LEU A 606 -5.73 6.50 -14.44
N LEU A 607 -6.96 6.69 -14.88
CA LEU A 607 -7.83 7.77 -14.47
C LEU A 607 -8.85 7.26 -13.46
N ARG A 608 -8.97 7.90 -12.29
CA ARG A 608 -9.98 7.58 -11.29
C ARG A 608 -10.83 8.81 -11.00
N TYR A 609 -11.93 8.94 -11.74
CA TYR A 609 -12.94 9.98 -11.54
C TYR A 609 -14.17 9.50 -10.77
N SER A 610 -14.18 8.22 -10.38
CA SER A 610 -15.33 7.58 -9.73
C SER A 610 -14.88 6.48 -8.78
N ASP A 611 -15.65 6.28 -7.71
CA ASP A 611 -15.40 5.22 -6.73
C ASP A 611 -16.21 3.95 -6.98
N SER A 612 -17.09 3.97 -7.98
CA SER A 612 -17.96 2.84 -8.33
C SER A 612 -17.63 2.29 -9.70
N SER A 613 -17.99 1.02 -9.95
CA SER A 613 -17.83 0.37 -11.25
C SER A 613 -18.30 1.24 -12.42
N ILE A 614 -17.44 1.35 -13.43
CA ILE A 614 -17.80 2.00 -14.69
C ILE A 614 -18.66 1.02 -15.49
N LYS A 615 -19.80 1.51 -15.98
CA LYS A 615 -20.75 0.74 -16.78
C LYS A 615 -20.48 0.90 -18.27
N GLN A 616 -20.23 2.12 -18.70
CA GLN A 616 -19.99 2.45 -20.09
C GLN A 616 -18.93 3.54 -20.21
N VAL A 617 -18.05 3.40 -21.19
CA VAL A 617 -17.16 4.43 -21.69
C VAL A 617 -17.40 4.50 -23.18
N GLN A 618 -17.59 5.69 -23.74
CA GLN A 618 -17.81 5.82 -25.16
C GLN A 618 -17.26 7.14 -25.71
N PHE A 619 -16.47 7.04 -26.78
CA PHE A 619 -16.12 8.18 -27.63
C PHE A 619 -17.30 8.59 -28.51
N HIS A 620 -17.44 9.89 -28.72
CA HIS A 620 -18.34 10.40 -29.74
C HIS A 620 -17.73 10.12 -31.12
N LEU A 621 -18.55 9.74 -32.12
CA LEU A 621 -18.07 9.34 -33.44
C LEU A 621 -17.37 10.47 -34.20
N ASN A 622 -18.01 11.64 -34.25
CA ASN A 622 -17.53 12.78 -35.05
C ASN A 622 -16.90 13.94 -34.23
N LYS A 623 -17.03 13.93 -32.90
CA LYS A 623 -16.64 15.05 -32.03
C LYS A 623 -15.60 14.58 -31.03
N SER A 624 -14.70 15.48 -30.65
CA SER A 624 -13.62 15.25 -29.68
C SER A 624 -14.15 15.20 -28.24
N MET A 625 -15.02 14.24 -27.95
CA MET A 625 -15.63 14.07 -26.62
C MET A 625 -15.73 12.60 -26.25
N ILE A 626 -15.72 12.37 -24.94
CA ILE A 626 -15.88 11.05 -24.34
C ILE A 626 -16.70 11.21 -23.06
N PHE A 627 -17.57 10.25 -22.78
CA PHE A 627 -18.21 10.16 -21.47
C PHE A 627 -17.80 8.89 -20.75
N THR A 628 -17.90 8.93 -19.42
CA THR A 628 -17.81 7.77 -18.55
C THR A 628 -19.06 7.72 -17.68
N ALA A 629 -19.79 6.61 -17.74
CA ALA A 629 -21.02 6.39 -17.00
C ALA A 629 -20.78 5.37 -15.88
N ASN A 630 -21.06 5.78 -14.65
CA ASN A 630 -20.76 5.00 -13.46
C ASN A 630 -22.01 4.31 -12.92
N LYS A 631 -21.82 3.18 -12.22
CA LYS A 631 -22.92 2.45 -11.59
C LYS A 631 -23.72 3.31 -10.61
N ASN A 632 -23.10 4.26 -9.92
CA ASN A 632 -23.75 5.13 -8.92
C ASN A 632 -24.55 6.30 -9.51
N GLY A 633 -24.74 6.37 -10.84
CA GLY A 633 -25.56 7.41 -11.46
C GLY A 633 -24.79 8.61 -12.01
N ASN A 634 -23.50 8.73 -11.72
CA ASN A 634 -22.67 9.84 -12.19
C ASN A 634 -22.22 9.61 -13.64
N ILE A 635 -22.40 10.62 -14.49
CA ILE A 635 -21.88 10.66 -15.85
C ILE A 635 -20.88 11.81 -15.95
N ASN A 636 -19.62 11.46 -16.20
CA ASN A 636 -18.56 12.45 -16.44
C ASN A 636 -18.37 12.62 -17.95
N ILE A 637 -18.27 13.87 -18.39
CA ILE A 637 -18.02 14.24 -19.78
C ILE A 637 -16.65 14.88 -19.86
N PHE A 638 -15.87 14.47 -20.85
CA PHE A 638 -14.53 14.97 -21.10
C PHE A 638 -14.39 15.40 -22.55
N HIS A 639 -13.60 16.45 -22.77
CA HIS A 639 -13.05 16.77 -24.07
C HIS A 639 -11.84 15.88 -24.31
N SER A 640 -11.81 15.22 -25.46
CA SER A 640 -10.72 14.32 -25.84
C SER A 640 -10.31 14.60 -27.27
N ARG A 641 -9.20 15.33 -27.45
CA ARG A 641 -8.57 15.52 -28.75
C ARG A 641 -7.37 14.59 -28.84
N MET A 642 -7.56 13.52 -29.61
CA MET A 642 -6.56 12.49 -29.85
C MET A 642 -5.92 12.75 -31.22
N PRO A 643 -4.68 13.28 -31.26
CA PRO A 643 -4.03 13.54 -32.53
C PRO A 643 -3.60 12.25 -33.22
N SER A 644 -3.56 12.28 -34.56
CA SER A 644 -2.98 11.19 -35.35
C SER A 644 -1.45 11.16 -35.25
N ASP A 645 -0.84 12.30 -34.97
CA ASP A 645 0.59 12.52 -35.08
C ASP A 645 1.29 12.21 -33.77
N ILE A 646 2.44 11.54 -33.87
CA ILE A 646 3.20 11.05 -32.71
C ILE A 646 3.84 12.20 -31.91
N MET A 647 4.08 13.36 -32.54
CA MET A 647 4.76 14.50 -31.91
C MET A 647 3.85 15.34 -31.01
N SER A 648 2.54 15.29 -31.23
CA SER A 648 1.58 16.08 -30.47
C SER A 648 0.99 15.26 -29.33
N ASP A 649 1.00 15.81 -28.13
CA ASP A 649 0.41 15.15 -26.98
C ASP A 649 -1.13 15.14 -27.05
N PRO A 650 -1.78 14.05 -26.62
CA PRO A 650 -3.22 14.00 -26.57
C PRO A 650 -3.78 14.89 -25.45
N VAL A 651 -4.85 15.62 -25.77
CA VAL A 651 -5.52 16.52 -24.83
C VAL A 651 -6.74 15.83 -24.24
N PHE A 652 -6.76 15.69 -22.92
CA PHE A 652 -7.87 15.09 -22.16
C PHE A 652 -8.27 15.98 -20.99
N ILE A 653 -9.44 16.62 -21.10
CA ILE A 653 -9.89 17.67 -20.16
C ILE A 653 -11.28 17.31 -19.62
N PRO A 654 -11.50 17.30 -18.29
CA PRO A 654 -12.84 17.15 -17.73
C PRO A 654 -13.69 18.39 -18.01
N LEU A 655 -14.89 18.19 -18.56
CA LEU A 655 -15.82 19.27 -18.89
C LEU A 655 -16.91 19.43 -17.84
N LYS A 656 -17.73 18.39 -17.68
CA LYS A 656 -18.92 18.45 -16.83
C LYS A 656 -19.17 17.12 -16.17
N LEU A 657 -19.64 17.17 -14.93
CA LEU A 657 -20.14 16.02 -14.19
C LEU A 657 -21.64 16.21 -13.95
N ILE A 658 -22.42 15.26 -14.47
CA ILE A 658 -23.86 15.20 -14.34
C ILE A 658 -24.17 14.25 -13.19
N ARG A 659 -24.84 14.76 -12.15
CA ARG A 659 -25.18 14.05 -10.92
C ARG A 659 -26.70 14.03 -10.72
N GLU A 660 -27.15 13.16 -9.81
CA GLU A 660 -28.47 13.17 -9.16
C GLU A 660 -29.68 12.62 -9.93
N GLU A 661 -29.59 12.41 -11.24
CA GLU A 661 -30.72 11.88 -12.03
C GLU A 661 -31.04 10.42 -11.68
N PHE A 662 -30.00 9.59 -11.61
CA PHE A 662 -30.13 8.16 -11.40
C PHE A 662 -29.49 7.77 -10.07
N SER A 663 -30.11 6.81 -9.37
CA SER A 663 -29.43 6.07 -8.30
C SER A 663 -28.48 5.05 -8.90
N THR A 664 -28.90 4.39 -9.99
CA THR A 664 -28.01 3.50 -10.74
C THR A 664 -28.17 3.65 -12.24
N VAL A 665 -27.06 3.85 -12.97
CA VAL A 665 -27.06 3.86 -14.43
C VAL A 665 -26.88 2.44 -14.95
N THR A 666 -27.72 2.05 -15.90
CA THR A 666 -27.68 0.74 -16.55
C THR A 666 -26.97 0.81 -17.90
N SER A 667 -27.31 1.82 -18.72
CA SER A 667 -26.74 2.01 -20.05
C SER A 667 -26.73 3.50 -20.43
N ALA A 668 -25.72 3.91 -21.19
CA ALA A 668 -25.59 5.26 -21.73
C ALA A 668 -25.01 5.19 -23.14
N VAL A 669 -25.45 6.04 -24.07
CA VAL A 669 -25.01 6.04 -25.47
C VAL A 669 -24.98 7.47 -26.04
N TRP A 670 -23.96 7.80 -26.84
CA TRP A 670 -23.91 9.06 -27.59
C TRP A 670 -24.92 9.09 -28.73
N HIS A 671 -25.51 10.25 -28.98
CA HIS A 671 -26.10 10.55 -30.27
C HIS A 671 -24.99 10.59 -31.34
N PRO A 672 -25.19 10.03 -32.55
CA PRO A 672 -24.12 9.89 -33.55
C PRO A 672 -23.56 11.22 -34.08
N LYS A 673 -24.43 12.23 -34.28
CA LYS A 673 -24.08 13.55 -34.82
C LYS A 673 -24.01 14.67 -33.77
N GLN A 674 -25.08 14.82 -32.98
CA GLN A 674 -25.23 15.85 -31.96
C GLN A 674 -24.53 15.51 -30.64
N PRO A 675 -24.11 16.51 -29.83
CA PRO A 675 -23.40 16.29 -28.58
C PRO A 675 -24.37 15.91 -27.46
N TRP A 676 -25.27 14.95 -27.71
CA TRP A 676 -26.30 14.53 -26.78
C TRP A 676 -26.02 13.13 -26.26
N ILE A 677 -26.32 12.88 -24.99
CA ILE A 677 -26.14 11.57 -24.35
C ILE A 677 -27.51 11.04 -23.95
N PHE A 678 -27.84 9.84 -24.40
CA PHE A 678 -28.95 9.09 -23.85
C PHE A 678 -28.45 8.33 -22.63
N SER A 679 -29.12 8.48 -21.51
CA SER A 679 -28.78 7.79 -20.26
C SER A 679 -30.02 7.12 -19.70
N SER A 680 -29.85 5.86 -19.29
CA SER A 680 -30.90 5.03 -18.73
C SER A 680 -30.47 4.45 -17.39
N GLY A 681 -31.43 4.30 -16.49
CA GLY A 681 -31.13 3.82 -15.15
C GLY A 681 -32.35 3.74 -14.26
N VAL A 682 -32.09 3.45 -12.99
CA VAL A 682 -33.09 3.45 -11.93
C VAL A 682 -32.98 4.76 -11.16
N ASN A 683 -34.08 5.52 -11.10
CA ASN A 683 -34.16 6.77 -10.35
C ASN A 683 -34.13 6.52 -8.85
N LYS A 684 -33.93 7.58 -8.05
CA LYS A 684 -33.98 7.50 -6.57
C LYS A 684 -35.31 6.95 -6.03
N GLN A 685 -36.41 7.08 -6.79
CA GLN A 685 -37.71 6.50 -6.45
C GLN A 685 -37.84 5.00 -6.79
N GLY A 686 -36.77 4.36 -7.25
CA GLY A 686 -36.78 2.95 -7.67
C GLY A 686 -37.38 2.69 -9.06
N LYS A 687 -37.87 3.72 -9.76
CA LYS A 687 -38.46 3.58 -11.11
C LYS A 687 -37.38 3.61 -12.19
N SER A 688 -37.53 2.73 -13.18
CA SER A 688 -36.76 2.79 -14.42
C SER A 688 -37.05 4.11 -15.14
N SER A 689 -36.02 4.81 -15.60
CA SER A 689 -36.19 6.03 -16.38
C SER A 689 -35.10 6.18 -17.46
N LEU A 690 -35.45 6.95 -18.47
CA LEU A 690 -34.61 7.21 -19.63
C LEU A 690 -34.64 8.70 -19.94
N VAL A 691 -33.46 9.28 -20.13
CA VAL A 691 -33.26 10.71 -20.24
C VAL A 691 -32.30 11.03 -21.38
N LEU A 692 -32.59 12.11 -22.10
CA LEU A 692 -31.69 12.72 -23.08
C LEU A 692 -31.03 13.96 -22.47
N LEU A 693 -29.70 13.93 -22.39
CA LEU A 693 -28.85 15.02 -21.95
C LEU A 693 -28.40 15.82 -23.18
N GLY A 694 -28.61 17.14 -23.15
CA GLY A 694 -28.45 18.04 -24.29
C GLY A 694 -27.58 19.25 -24.01
#